data_AF-A0A366GSZ6-F1
#
_entry.id   AF-A0A366GSZ6-F1
#
_cell.length_a   1.000
_cell.length_b   1.000
_cell.length_c   1.000
_cell.angle_alpha   90.00
_cell.angle_beta   90.00
_cell.angle_gamma   90.00
#
_symmetry.space_group_name_H-M   'P 1'
#
loop_
_entity.id
_entity.type
_entity.pdbx_description
1 polymer ?
#
loop_
_entity_poly.entity_id
_entity_poly.type
_entity_poly.pdbx_seq_one_letter_code
_entity_poly.pdbx_strand_id
1 'polypeptide(L)'
;MTTNTSQLFQYIHMTEEQEQLSSRYLETREEEILNNIQLTTIRDQKRGDFAEQFINDFRKVYKQDPDFFRLFYHILEGQLLNVLVVRFAHVSFPEMKVYLEKSALPLDKLVAIACKYLSSISSYVNEADVFLRELTKENPNYIDEQLHALPTQQQLTLLLVIFDVDYEKFRTYSSLLNERLEEHAEFILRLPGEKEKVEAVKQYMKGKDDSEVFIGGNLSEHIWRLLFSVHKYSNVARRYVEILAKKNVWSFINYATRYMCHTLGQPQNYKRTGSVNKKTYEEIQMFCKQFWVSEERFFAHRLRQHDLNSEDFCKTYEYELLCFMVEENPGFVQRTLHYLSKINYLIIARMLAEKGHELNRGKMREEFFVAALQIKLSTVRDTYRDYLIGKVSLEDMKQILKNPKYRSMYWGMPVLEVVLLWDVDDVAKREAVLTLQFGDDYSVNLYELLYECSVRGIEPKQVLEDLLSYGLSKEKLIAYAVEQAACYSEERNKAKEALVHVIVKEQAYIIERFDEYSAVAKAYILEELARDNMVKMRPILIKSLGASSKKMRESVVKLLSKDVEAAEDVAVELNNKKKIVREHVMEILIDYKIEKYMQLVQEALQEKKNAPFIEKFAPLLEIGKVGGDSRNIEELCSRIVTEQKRNALVQWIGFEPTIRLRDSKEIADATVPLAYIQQYISDSVIEKKEAAEVIGSTLNEQDLKEYVQVIYQIWISQDADVKKRGILSLYGMFSDDKMVGILKKQIDEWVLHMRGKIAADAVRALGLSSSKLALESIHAMAFKYKHKLVRNAAKEALSLAAKTRGITEEELEDQLVPNLGFNIRGEKKIDFGNRCFTAILTSESKIELATEEGKRMKSLPKPNAKDDVEKAEEAKKELTSLKKDLRSTLSMQKQRLEAALSLKRYWSYDTWKPVFMENPIMKQFAISLIWGEYTEGKLLKTFRCAEDDMFYSMIGENHEFSSGTVIGLIHPLELSGAEKELWKEQLTNSGIVQPFLQIERPVFVVEENDEVAAERFGGILLNGRSLFGKMTKLGWTRGSVQDGGVYYTFYKEDTRTGLGAELSFSGAPIGYEGEEDVCVFEIQFYKAGTVNRGSYEYDEIDDERRIVPKQVDKRFFSEVLYDVQLTTESNLGHNESWRSGR
;
A
#
# COMPACT_ATOMS: atom_id res chain seq x y z
N MET A 1 10.41 -42.49 7.41
CA MET A 1 10.39 -41.80 8.73
C MET A 1 11.68 -41.05 9.03
N THR A 2 12.74 -41.18 8.23
CA THR A 2 14.10 -40.66 8.50
C THR A 2 14.29 -39.15 8.32
N THR A 3 13.45 -38.46 7.53
CA THR A 3 13.67 -37.04 7.20
C THR A 3 13.24 -36.04 8.29
N ASN A 4 12.27 -36.37 9.15
CA ASN A 4 11.76 -35.42 10.16
C ASN A 4 12.50 -35.49 11.50
N THR A 5 13.03 -36.66 11.91
CA THR A 5 13.81 -36.79 13.15
C THR A 5 15.13 -36.01 13.09
N SER A 6 15.77 -36.00 11.92
CA SER A 6 17.05 -35.32 11.69
C SER A 6 16.93 -33.79 11.84
N GLN A 7 15.78 -33.18 11.53
CA GLN A 7 15.58 -31.74 11.74
C GLN A 7 15.56 -31.36 13.23
N LEU A 8 14.86 -32.13 14.08
CA LEU A 8 14.85 -31.89 15.52
C LEU A 8 16.23 -32.13 16.16
N PHE A 9 16.96 -33.16 15.71
CA PHE A 9 18.33 -33.44 16.18
C PHE A 9 19.31 -32.34 15.77
N GLN A 10 19.14 -31.75 14.57
CA GLN A 10 19.91 -30.58 14.12
C GLN A 10 19.65 -29.32 14.97
N TYR A 11 18.43 -29.10 15.46
CA TYR A 11 18.12 -27.94 16.31
C TYR A 11 18.89 -27.94 17.65
N ILE A 12 19.20 -29.12 18.17
CA ILE A 12 19.93 -29.32 19.44
C ILE A 12 21.39 -29.75 19.25
N HIS A 13 21.91 -29.62 18.01
CA HIS A 13 23.29 -29.87 17.64
C HIS A 13 23.82 -31.25 18.07
N MET A 14 23.03 -32.30 17.90
CA MET A 14 23.49 -33.67 18.17
C MET A 14 24.65 -34.06 17.25
N THR A 15 25.58 -34.85 17.80
CA THR A 15 26.63 -35.49 16.99
C THR A 15 26.05 -36.64 16.18
N GLU A 16 26.73 -37.01 15.08
CA GLU A 16 26.32 -38.13 14.23
C GLU A 16 26.19 -39.45 15.02
N GLU A 17 27.05 -39.66 16.03
CA GLU A 17 26.99 -40.81 16.94
C GLU A 17 25.74 -40.77 17.84
N GLN A 18 25.37 -39.60 18.38
CA GLN A 18 24.16 -39.43 19.17
C GLN A 18 22.89 -39.65 18.32
N GLU A 19 22.88 -39.20 17.06
CA GLU A 19 21.75 -39.41 16.15
C GLU A 19 21.55 -40.90 15.83
N GLN A 20 22.65 -41.64 15.64
CA GLN A 20 22.62 -43.08 15.37
C GLN A 20 22.12 -43.87 16.59
N LEU A 21 22.63 -43.58 17.79
CA LEU A 21 22.16 -44.22 19.03
C LEU A 21 20.70 -43.89 19.34
N SER A 22 20.28 -42.64 19.09
CA SER A 22 18.90 -42.19 19.28
C SER A 22 17.93 -42.88 18.33
N SER A 23 18.33 -43.04 17.07
CA SER A 23 17.54 -43.78 16.07
C SER A 23 17.42 -45.25 16.44
N ARG A 24 18.53 -45.87 16.90
CA ARG A 24 18.54 -47.26 17.36
C ARG A 24 17.65 -47.47 18.58
N TYR A 25 17.63 -46.54 19.54
CA TYR A 25 16.71 -46.61 20.68
C TYR A 25 15.24 -46.55 20.24
N LEU A 26 14.88 -45.65 19.31
CA LEU A 26 13.51 -45.56 18.80
C LEU A 26 13.06 -46.82 18.05
N GLU A 27 14.00 -47.61 17.53
CA GLU A 27 13.71 -48.88 16.85
C GLU A 27 13.67 -50.08 17.79
N THR A 28 14.60 -50.18 18.75
CA THR A 28 14.77 -51.38 19.60
C THR A 28 14.13 -51.25 20.99
N ARG A 29 13.91 -50.03 21.48
CA ARG A 29 13.38 -49.71 22.82
C ARG A 29 14.24 -50.24 23.99
N GLU A 30 15.52 -50.53 23.74
CA GLU A 30 16.45 -51.00 24.76
C GLU A 30 16.95 -49.84 25.65
N GLU A 31 16.63 -49.86 26.95
CA GLU A 31 17.02 -48.81 27.90
C GLU A 31 18.54 -48.62 28.06
N GLU A 32 19.32 -49.69 27.87
CA GLU A 32 20.78 -49.63 27.95
C GLU A 32 21.37 -48.71 26.86
N ILE A 33 20.66 -48.50 25.75
CA ILE A 33 21.06 -47.58 24.68
C ILE A 33 20.95 -46.12 25.15
N LEU A 34 19.92 -45.76 25.92
CA LEU A 34 19.75 -44.39 26.44
C LEU A 34 20.96 -43.98 27.29
N ASN A 35 21.42 -44.87 28.17
CA ASN A 35 22.57 -44.62 29.06
C ASN A 35 23.87 -44.28 28.31
N ASN A 36 23.96 -44.63 27.02
CA ASN A 36 25.11 -44.33 26.17
C ASN A 36 24.95 -43.02 25.38
N ILE A 37 23.80 -42.34 25.44
CA ILE A 37 23.56 -41.06 24.78
C ILE A 37 23.90 -39.92 25.75
N GLN A 38 24.84 -39.06 25.35
CA GLN A 38 25.22 -37.90 26.17
C GLN A 38 24.11 -36.83 26.20
N LEU A 39 23.99 -36.11 27.32
CA LEU A 39 23.12 -34.95 27.48
C LEU A 39 23.50 -33.82 26.50
N THR A 40 22.49 -33.05 26.05
CA THR A 40 22.70 -31.83 25.24
C THR A 40 21.92 -30.65 25.82
N THR A 41 22.14 -29.46 25.24
CA THR A 41 21.53 -28.21 25.71
C THR A 41 20.90 -27.40 24.58
N ILE A 42 19.79 -26.72 24.89
CA ILE A 42 19.10 -25.81 23.98
C ILE A 42 19.52 -24.38 24.31
N ARG A 43 20.10 -23.68 23.33
CA ARG A 43 20.38 -22.24 23.45
C ARG A 43 19.08 -21.49 23.70
N ASP A 44 19.07 -20.60 24.69
CA ASP A 44 17.86 -19.87 25.11
C ASP A 44 17.11 -19.23 23.94
N GLN A 45 17.81 -18.59 23.00
CA GLN A 45 17.22 -17.92 21.83
C GLN A 45 16.54 -18.87 20.82
N LYS A 46 16.83 -20.18 20.86
CA LYS A 46 16.25 -21.20 19.96
C LYS A 46 15.15 -22.03 20.63
N ARG A 47 14.87 -21.78 21.91
CA ARG A 47 13.94 -22.61 22.70
C ARG A 47 12.50 -22.50 22.21
N GLY A 48 12.07 -21.31 21.75
CA GLY A 48 10.75 -21.10 21.15
C GLY A 48 10.55 -21.89 19.85
N ASP A 49 11.46 -21.71 18.89
CA ASP A 49 11.43 -22.41 17.60
C ASP A 49 11.47 -23.94 17.79
N PHE A 50 12.36 -24.41 18.67
CA PHE A 50 12.43 -25.83 19.00
C PHE A 50 11.13 -26.33 19.64
N ALA A 51 10.52 -25.55 20.56
CA ALA A 51 9.27 -25.93 21.18
C ALA A 51 8.16 -26.12 20.14
N GLU A 52 8.05 -25.20 19.18
CA GLU A 52 7.07 -25.28 18.10
C GLU A 52 7.27 -26.53 17.24
N GLN A 53 8.49 -26.75 16.78
CA GLN A 53 8.81 -27.90 15.94
C GLN A 53 8.61 -29.22 16.70
N PHE A 54 9.11 -29.30 17.94
CA PHE A 54 9.07 -30.51 18.77
C PHE A 54 7.65 -31.00 19.02
N ILE A 55 6.72 -30.10 19.40
CA ILE A 55 5.33 -30.48 19.64
C ILE A 55 4.58 -30.79 18.35
N ASN A 56 4.84 -30.06 17.27
CA ASN A 56 4.23 -30.33 15.97
C ASN A 56 4.61 -31.72 15.46
N ASP A 57 5.88 -32.09 15.55
CA ASP A 57 6.39 -33.38 15.12
C ASP A 57 5.93 -34.51 16.04
N PHE A 58 5.92 -34.30 17.36
CA PHE A 58 5.38 -35.26 18.31
C PHE A 58 3.92 -35.64 18.01
N ARG A 59 3.06 -34.65 17.68
CA ARG A 59 1.67 -34.90 17.31
C ARG A 59 1.54 -35.59 15.95
N LYS A 60 2.18 -35.03 14.93
CA LYS A 60 1.90 -35.38 13.52
C LYS A 60 2.70 -36.59 13.04
N VAL A 61 3.97 -36.66 13.42
CA VAL A 61 4.92 -37.62 12.88
C VAL A 61 5.02 -38.83 13.78
N TYR A 62 5.25 -38.62 15.07
CA TYR A 62 5.43 -39.70 16.05
C TYR A 62 4.13 -40.17 16.68
N LYS A 63 2.98 -39.59 16.29
CA LYS A 63 1.64 -39.96 16.79
C LYS A 63 1.57 -40.12 18.31
N GLN A 64 2.28 -39.25 19.02
CA GLN A 64 2.36 -39.24 20.48
C GLN A 64 3.04 -40.48 21.10
N ASP A 65 4.04 -41.05 20.43
CA ASP A 65 4.86 -42.16 20.92
C ASP A 65 5.57 -41.81 22.25
N PRO A 66 5.23 -42.46 23.38
CA PRO A 66 5.82 -42.16 24.69
C PRO A 66 7.35 -42.31 24.73
N ASP A 67 7.90 -43.25 23.97
CA ASP A 67 9.34 -43.52 23.92
C ASP A 67 10.11 -42.39 23.23
N PHE A 68 9.48 -41.67 22.30
CA PHE A 68 10.06 -40.46 21.70
C PHE A 68 10.20 -39.34 22.74
N PHE A 69 9.20 -39.18 23.61
CA PHE A 69 9.27 -38.24 24.73
C PHE A 69 10.34 -38.65 25.74
N ARG A 70 10.44 -39.95 26.02
CA ARG A 70 11.44 -40.52 26.93
C ARG A 70 12.86 -40.28 26.45
N LEU A 71 13.12 -40.47 25.15
CA LEU A 71 14.39 -40.14 24.52
C LEU A 71 14.77 -38.67 24.70
N PHE A 72 13.88 -37.74 24.35
CA PHE A 72 14.18 -36.31 24.46
C PHE A 72 14.25 -35.82 25.91
N TYR A 73 13.47 -36.42 26.82
CA TYR A 73 13.60 -36.14 28.24
C TYR A 73 14.93 -36.64 28.80
N HIS A 74 15.41 -37.80 28.36
CA HIS A 74 16.73 -38.28 28.73
C HIS A 74 17.82 -37.33 28.20
N ILE A 75 17.75 -36.92 26.93
CA ILE A 75 18.76 -36.08 26.27
C ILE A 75 18.81 -34.65 26.80
N LEU A 76 17.65 -34.06 27.15
CA LEU A 76 17.51 -32.65 27.52
C LEU A 76 17.23 -32.42 29.01
N GLU A 77 16.87 -33.46 29.74
CA GLU A 77 16.52 -33.44 31.16
C GLU A 77 15.51 -32.32 31.50
N GLY A 78 15.79 -31.50 32.50
CA GLY A 78 14.93 -30.37 32.92
C GLY A 78 14.75 -29.29 31.85
N GLN A 79 15.56 -29.28 30.79
CA GLN A 79 15.38 -28.34 29.68
C GLN A 79 14.17 -28.69 28.81
N LEU A 80 13.74 -29.95 28.77
CA LEU A 80 12.50 -30.30 28.08
C LEU A 80 11.29 -29.70 28.81
N LEU A 81 11.31 -29.70 30.14
CA LEU A 81 10.25 -29.05 30.93
C LEU A 81 10.18 -27.54 30.64
N ASN A 82 11.34 -26.88 30.48
CA ASN A 82 11.39 -25.48 30.04
C ASN A 82 10.75 -25.29 28.67
N VAL A 83 11.01 -26.19 27.71
CA VAL A 83 10.40 -26.18 26.36
C VAL A 83 8.88 -26.34 26.44
N LEU A 84 8.38 -27.21 27.32
CA LEU A 84 6.94 -27.41 27.52
C LEU A 84 6.25 -26.17 28.09
N VAL A 85 6.89 -25.46 29.05
CA VAL A 85 6.35 -24.20 29.56
C VAL A 85 6.15 -23.20 28.43
N VAL A 86 7.14 -23.04 27.53
CA VAL A 86 7.07 -22.09 26.39
C VAL A 86 5.88 -22.36 25.46
N ARG A 87 5.35 -23.58 25.41
CA ARG A 87 4.20 -23.91 24.54
C ARG A 87 2.87 -23.38 25.01
N PHE A 88 2.75 -22.99 26.28
CA PHE A 88 1.51 -22.43 26.81
C PHE A 88 1.18 -21.03 26.25
N ALA A 89 2.11 -20.36 25.53
CA ALA A 89 1.77 -19.18 24.72
C ALA A 89 0.97 -19.50 23.44
N HIS A 90 1.09 -20.73 22.92
CA HIS A 90 0.68 -21.05 21.54
C HIS A 90 -0.34 -22.18 21.45
N VAL A 91 -0.60 -22.89 22.55
CA VAL A 91 -1.50 -24.04 22.61
C VAL A 91 -2.34 -23.95 23.87
N SER A 92 -3.64 -24.23 23.74
CA SER A 92 -4.57 -24.20 24.87
C SER A 92 -4.19 -25.24 25.94
N PHE A 93 -4.46 -24.93 27.20
CA PHE A 93 -4.18 -25.84 28.31
C PHE A 93 -4.87 -27.21 28.17
N PRO A 94 -6.15 -27.33 27.75
CA PRO A 94 -6.79 -28.62 27.53
C PRO A 94 -6.11 -29.49 26.47
N GLU A 95 -5.60 -28.86 25.39
CA GLU A 95 -4.81 -29.58 24.39
C GLU A 95 -3.46 -30.02 24.96
N MET A 96 -2.81 -29.16 25.76
CA MET A 96 -1.53 -29.48 26.39
C MET A 96 -1.64 -30.56 27.46
N LYS A 97 -2.77 -30.62 28.17
CA LYS A 97 -3.04 -31.60 29.22
C LYS A 97 -2.94 -33.04 28.71
N VAL A 98 -3.49 -33.30 27.52
CA VAL A 98 -3.38 -34.62 26.88
C VAL A 98 -1.92 -35.04 26.69
N TYR A 99 -1.01 -34.09 26.44
CA TYR A 99 0.42 -34.39 26.32
C TYR A 99 1.07 -34.59 27.68
N LEU A 100 0.73 -33.79 28.69
CA LEU A 100 1.22 -33.96 30.06
C LEU A 100 0.84 -35.34 30.62
N GLU A 101 -0.42 -35.74 30.46
CA GLU A 101 -0.94 -37.06 30.89
C GLU A 101 -0.24 -38.22 30.16
N LYS A 102 0.06 -38.07 28.87
CA LYS A 102 0.75 -39.11 28.08
C LYS A 102 2.26 -39.15 28.26
N SER A 103 2.86 -38.07 28.77
CA SER A 103 4.31 -37.96 28.95
C SER A 103 4.83 -38.52 30.27
N ALA A 104 3.94 -38.82 31.24
CA ALA A 104 4.28 -39.26 32.59
C ALA A 104 5.34 -38.39 33.31
N LEU A 105 5.49 -37.12 32.88
CA LEU A 105 6.47 -36.20 33.44
C LEU A 105 6.02 -35.70 34.83
N PRO A 106 6.97 -35.42 35.73
CA PRO A 106 6.67 -34.91 37.06
C PRO A 106 6.10 -33.48 36.96
N LEU A 107 4.77 -33.37 37.05
CA LEU A 107 4.03 -32.10 36.99
C LEU A 107 4.48 -31.12 38.08
N ASP A 108 4.93 -31.63 39.22
CA ASP A 108 5.51 -30.88 40.35
C ASP A 108 6.76 -30.10 39.92
N LYS A 109 7.64 -30.72 39.11
CA LYS A 109 8.83 -30.05 38.57
C LYS A 109 8.46 -28.96 37.56
N LEU A 110 7.39 -29.18 36.77
CA LEU A 110 6.91 -28.18 35.81
C LEU A 110 6.33 -26.95 36.53
N VAL A 111 5.56 -27.16 37.60
CA VAL A 111 5.06 -26.09 38.48
C VAL A 111 6.22 -25.33 39.12
N ALA A 112 7.22 -26.04 39.66
CA ALA A 112 8.40 -25.40 40.25
C ALA A 112 9.19 -24.55 39.22
N ILE A 113 9.32 -25.02 37.98
CA ILE A 113 9.97 -24.29 36.88
C ILE A 113 9.14 -23.05 36.49
N ALA A 114 7.82 -23.17 36.37
CA ALA A 114 6.96 -22.04 36.05
C ALA A 114 7.05 -20.95 37.14
N CYS A 115 6.98 -21.32 38.43
CA CYS A 115 7.17 -20.38 39.54
C CYS A 115 8.59 -19.75 39.54
N LYS A 116 9.62 -20.50 39.13
CA LYS A 116 10.98 -19.97 38.94
C LYS A 116 11.04 -18.94 37.80
N TYR A 117 10.33 -19.16 36.69
CA TYR A 117 10.24 -18.18 35.60
C TYR A 117 9.52 -16.91 36.02
N LEU A 118 8.45 -17.01 36.80
CA LEU A 118 7.76 -15.84 37.35
C LEU A 118 8.64 -15.02 38.31
N SER A 119 9.51 -15.69 39.08
CA SER A 119 10.39 -15.03 40.04
C SER A 119 11.70 -14.50 39.45
N SER A 120 12.00 -14.76 38.17
CA SER A 120 13.21 -14.29 37.49
C SER A 120 12.89 -13.30 36.37
N ILE A 121 13.88 -12.54 35.88
CA ILE A 121 13.75 -11.78 34.62
C ILE A 121 13.91 -12.77 33.47
N SER A 122 12.92 -13.64 33.30
CA SER A 122 12.86 -14.62 32.21
C SER A 122 12.09 -14.02 31.04
N SER A 123 12.46 -14.39 29.80
CA SER A 123 11.66 -14.08 28.61
C SER A 123 10.35 -14.87 28.56
N TYR A 124 10.22 -15.91 29.39
CA TYR A 124 9.12 -16.89 29.37
C TYR A 124 8.10 -16.70 30.50
N VAL A 125 8.02 -15.49 31.06
CA VAL A 125 7.15 -15.15 32.19
C VAL A 125 5.66 -15.28 31.82
N ASN A 126 5.30 -14.92 30.59
CA ASN A 126 3.90 -14.96 30.15
C ASN A 126 3.39 -16.40 30.03
N GLU A 127 4.22 -17.29 29.49
CA GLU A 127 3.92 -18.69 29.28
C GLU A 127 3.78 -19.44 30.62
N ALA A 128 4.66 -19.13 31.57
CA ALA A 128 4.58 -19.65 32.93
C ALA A 128 3.30 -19.19 33.65
N ASP A 129 2.90 -17.92 33.49
CA ASP A 129 1.66 -17.38 34.06
C ASP A 129 0.41 -18.06 33.49
N VAL A 130 0.33 -18.20 32.16
CA VAL A 130 -0.78 -18.88 31.49
C VAL A 130 -0.90 -20.31 32.00
N PHE A 131 0.21 -21.05 32.06
CA PHE A 131 0.24 -22.41 32.58
C PHE A 131 -0.31 -22.50 34.01
N LEU A 132 0.22 -21.68 34.93
CA LEU A 132 -0.17 -21.74 36.34
C LEU A 132 -1.63 -21.33 36.57
N ARG A 133 -2.13 -20.32 35.83
CA ARG A 133 -3.53 -19.90 35.92
C ARG A 133 -4.49 -21.00 35.49
N GLU A 134 -4.22 -21.60 34.34
CA GLU A 134 -5.09 -22.64 33.80
C GLU A 134 -5.04 -23.91 34.65
N LEU A 135 -3.85 -24.30 35.14
CA LEU A 135 -3.71 -25.41 36.10
C LEU A 135 -4.48 -25.14 37.39
N THR A 136 -4.46 -23.91 37.91
CA THR A 136 -5.18 -23.52 39.12
C THR A 136 -6.70 -23.61 38.95
N LYS A 137 -7.22 -23.22 37.78
CA LYS A 137 -8.64 -23.35 37.46
C LYS A 137 -9.05 -24.81 37.36
N GLU A 138 -8.23 -25.64 36.71
CA GLU A 138 -8.57 -27.03 36.41
C GLU A 138 -8.41 -27.97 37.61
N ASN A 139 -7.28 -27.88 38.34
CA ASN A 139 -6.99 -28.76 39.46
C ASN A 139 -6.54 -27.99 40.71
N PRO A 140 -7.48 -27.32 41.40
CA PRO A 140 -7.18 -26.49 42.57
C PRO A 140 -6.60 -27.29 43.74
N ASN A 141 -7.06 -28.53 43.94
CA ASN A 141 -6.60 -29.38 45.05
C ASN A 141 -5.14 -29.81 44.85
N TYR A 142 -4.71 -30.01 43.60
CA TYR A 142 -3.31 -30.28 43.31
C TYR A 142 -2.42 -29.07 43.58
N ILE A 143 -2.88 -27.86 43.24
CA ILE A 143 -2.17 -26.62 43.59
C ILE A 143 -2.02 -26.46 45.11
N ASP A 144 -3.04 -26.86 45.87
CA ASP A 144 -3.02 -26.91 47.34
C ASP A 144 -1.85 -27.77 47.85
N GLU A 145 -1.70 -28.99 47.32
CA GLU A 145 -0.61 -29.90 47.68
C GLU A 145 0.77 -29.35 47.29
N GLN A 146 0.89 -28.77 46.08
CA GLN A 146 2.16 -28.22 45.60
C GLN A 146 2.62 -26.99 46.38
N LEU A 147 1.68 -26.21 46.93
CA LEU A 147 2.00 -25.00 47.69
C LEU A 147 2.96 -25.29 48.84
N HIS A 148 2.79 -26.43 49.52
CA HIS A 148 3.61 -26.82 50.67
C HIS A 148 4.95 -27.46 50.28
N ALA A 149 5.12 -27.90 49.02
CA ALA A 149 6.32 -28.56 48.52
C ALA A 149 7.33 -27.58 47.89
N LEU A 150 6.92 -26.34 47.59
CA LEU A 150 7.75 -25.33 46.95
C LEU A 150 8.62 -24.54 47.95
N PRO A 151 9.82 -24.09 47.55
CA PRO A 151 10.58 -23.14 48.36
C PRO A 151 9.83 -21.80 48.49
N THR A 152 10.08 -21.07 49.58
CA THR A 152 9.27 -19.92 50.03
C THR A 152 9.11 -18.81 48.97
N GLN A 153 10.12 -18.59 48.13
CA GLN A 153 10.04 -17.60 47.04
C GLN A 153 9.15 -18.07 45.88
N GLN A 154 9.24 -19.35 45.46
CA GLN A 154 8.30 -19.91 44.48
C GLN A 154 6.88 -20.00 45.04
N GLN A 155 6.76 -20.28 46.35
CA GLN A 155 5.49 -20.29 47.06
C GLN A 155 4.82 -18.90 47.01
N LEU A 156 5.58 -17.81 47.22
CA LEU A 156 5.08 -16.45 47.05
C LEU A 156 4.53 -16.21 45.64
N THR A 157 5.28 -16.58 44.59
CA THR A 157 4.82 -16.36 43.21
C THR A 157 3.55 -17.14 42.89
N LEU A 158 3.44 -18.38 43.39
CA LEU A 158 2.23 -19.18 43.23
C LEU A 158 1.05 -18.56 43.99
N LEU A 159 1.26 -18.15 45.24
CA LEU A 159 0.25 -17.45 46.06
C LEU A 159 -0.30 -16.20 45.33
N LEU A 160 0.57 -15.40 44.73
CA LEU A 160 0.15 -14.22 43.98
C LEU A 160 -0.72 -14.58 42.75
N VAL A 161 -0.40 -15.66 42.03
CA VAL A 161 -1.19 -16.12 40.87
C VAL A 161 -2.53 -16.68 41.32
N ILE A 162 -2.58 -17.56 42.32
CA ILE A 162 -3.84 -18.21 42.73
C ILE A 162 -4.84 -17.21 43.32
N PHE A 163 -4.35 -16.19 44.05
CA PHE A 163 -5.20 -15.13 44.60
C PHE A 163 -5.80 -14.23 43.51
N ASP A 164 -5.05 -14.01 42.43
CA ASP A 164 -5.54 -13.26 41.27
C ASP A 164 -6.52 -14.10 40.41
N VAL A 165 -6.38 -15.43 40.41
CA VAL A 165 -7.31 -16.34 39.71
C VAL A 165 -8.65 -16.47 40.44
N ASP A 166 -8.64 -16.77 41.74
CA ASP A 166 -9.86 -17.00 42.51
C ASP A 166 -9.62 -16.74 44.01
N TYR A 167 -9.83 -15.49 44.43
CA TYR A 167 -9.65 -15.08 45.82
C TYR A 167 -10.52 -15.88 46.81
N GLU A 168 -11.82 -16.06 46.50
CA GLU A 168 -12.76 -16.66 47.45
C GLU A 168 -12.37 -18.09 47.80
N LYS A 169 -11.89 -18.83 46.80
CA LYS A 169 -11.45 -20.22 46.96
C LYS A 169 -10.17 -20.36 47.80
N PHE A 170 -9.21 -19.46 47.63
CA PHE A 170 -7.91 -19.53 48.31
C PHE A 170 -7.81 -18.59 49.53
N ARG A 171 -8.94 -18.03 49.98
CA ARG A 171 -8.99 -17.05 51.08
C ARG A 171 -8.35 -17.54 52.38
N THR A 172 -8.39 -18.84 52.65
CA THR A 172 -7.75 -19.49 53.81
C THR A 172 -6.24 -19.27 53.86
N TYR A 173 -5.59 -19.07 52.70
CA TYR A 173 -4.16 -18.80 52.57
C TYR A 173 -3.78 -17.33 52.74
N SER A 174 -4.71 -16.44 53.08
CA SER A 174 -4.43 -14.99 53.18
C SER A 174 -3.34 -14.69 54.23
N SER A 175 -3.30 -15.45 55.32
CA SER A 175 -2.26 -15.34 56.34
C SER A 175 -0.89 -15.72 55.78
N LEU A 176 -0.83 -16.83 55.03
CA LEU A 176 0.41 -17.33 54.43
C LEU A 176 0.92 -16.39 53.33
N LEU A 177 0.02 -15.82 52.52
CA LEU A 177 0.38 -14.79 51.53
C LEU A 177 1.03 -13.57 52.21
N ASN A 178 0.45 -13.07 53.31
CA ASN A 178 1.02 -11.94 54.03
C ASN A 178 2.40 -12.28 54.63
N GLU A 179 2.56 -13.46 55.22
CA GLU A 179 3.84 -13.94 55.73
C GLU A 179 4.92 -13.96 54.63
N ARG A 180 4.62 -14.57 53.48
CA ARG A 180 5.58 -14.64 52.36
C ARG A 180 5.87 -13.29 51.72
N LEU A 181 4.87 -12.40 51.65
CA LEU A 181 5.07 -11.02 51.21
C LEU A 181 6.01 -10.26 52.14
N GLU A 182 5.92 -10.45 53.46
CA GLU A 182 6.83 -9.83 54.42
C GLU A 182 8.24 -10.43 54.36
N GLU A 183 8.37 -11.75 54.30
CA GLU A 183 9.66 -12.43 54.28
C GLU A 183 10.51 -12.05 53.08
N HIS A 184 9.89 -11.96 51.90
CA HIS A 184 10.55 -11.73 50.63
C HIS A 184 10.59 -10.25 50.19
N ALA A 185 10.54 -9.30 51.14
CA ALA A 185 10.65 -7.87 50.85
C ALA A 185 11.92 -7.47 50.08
N GLU A 186 13.06 -8.10 50.38
CA GLU A 186 14.31 -7.90 49.65
C GLU A 186 14.18 -8.23 48.16
N PHE A 187 13.47 -9.32 47.86
CA PHE A 187 13.20 -9.77 46.50
C PHE A 187 12.20 -8.85 45.79
N ILE A 188 11.08 -8.53 46.46
CA ILE A 188 10.00 -7.69 45.89
C ILE A 188 10.46 -6.25 45.66
N LEU A 189 11.43 -5.74 46.42
CA LEU A 189 11.92 -4.36 46.29
C LEU A 189 13.28 -4.27 45.60
N ARG A 190 13.88 -5.39 45.21
CA ARG A 190 15.19 -5.42 44.54
C ARG A 190 16.29 -4.73 45.36
N LEU A 191 16.38 -5.04 46.64
CA LEU A 191 17.35 -4.44 47.58
C LEU A 191 18.43 -5.46 48.02
N PRO A 192 19.16 -6.12 47.09
CA PRO A 192 20.06 -7.22 47.45
C PRO A 192 21.18 -6.75 48.38
N GLY A 193 21.28 -7.38 49.55
CA GLY A 193 22.31 -7.07 50.54
C GLY A 193 22.09 -5.79 51.34
N GLU A 194 21.02 -5.03 51.08
CA GLU A 194 20.71 -3.78 51.80
C GLU A 194 19.83 -4.03 53.04
N LYS A 195 20.36 -4.81 54.00
CA LYS A 195 19.62 -5.32 55.16
C LYS A 195 18.88 -4.25 55.98
N GLU A 196 19.50 -3.10 56.19
CA GLU A 196 18.90 -1.98 56.95
C GLU A 196 17.67 -1.41 56.24
N LYS A 197 17.74 -1.23 54.93
CA LYS A 197 16.62 -0.74 54.11
C LYS A 197 15.50 -1.77 54.03
N VAL A 198 15.83 -3.06 53.91
CA VAL A 198 14.83 -4.13 53.94
C VAL A 198 14.12 -4.19 55.28
N GLU A 199 14.82 -4.03 56.40
CA GLU A 199 14.21 -4.04 57.73
C GLU A 199 13.31 -2.82 57.96
N ALA A 200 13.73 -1.64 57.51
CA ALA A 200 12.89 -0.44 57.51
C ALA A 200 11.58 -0.67 56.75
N VAL A 201 11.64 -1.32 55.58
CA VAL A 201 10.45 -1.66 54.80
C VAL A 201 9.57 -2.70 55.51
N LYS A 202 10.16 -3.71 56.17
CA LYS A 202 9.40 -4.69 56.97
C LYS A 202 8.68 -4.03 58.16
N GLN A 203 9.27 -3.03 58.79
CA GLN A 203 8.61 -2.23 59.82
C GLN A 203 7.47 -1.39 59.25
N TYR A 204 7.70 -0.77 58.08
CA TYR A 204 6.65 -0.09 57.32
C TYR A 204 5.51 -1.04 56.96
N MET A 205 5.75 -2.33 56.67
CA MET A 205 4.68 -3.31 56.39
C MET A 205 3.80 -3.62 57.60
N LYS A 206 4.38 -3.57 58.80
CA LYS A 206 3.72 -3.93 60.06
C LYS A 206 2.95 -2.78 60.72
N GLY A 207 2.84 -1.62 60.09
CA GLY A 207 2.10 -0.49 60.66
C GLY A 207 2.87 0.36 61.65
N LYS A 208 4.19 0.19 61.77
CA LYS A 208 5.04 0.93 62.70
C LYS A 208 5.72 2.11 61.97
N ASP A 209 5.04 3.25 61.96
CA ASP A 209 5.50 4.64 61.68
C ASP A 209 6.38 4.94 60.44
N ASP A 210 6.54 6.24 60.15
CA ASP A 210 7.07 6.95 58.95
C ASP A 210 8.55 6.68 58.58
N SER A 211 8.93 5.40 58.55
CA SER A 211 10.26 4.93 58.15
C SER A 211 10.56 5.27 56.68
N GLU A 212 11.80 5.70 56.40
CA GLU A 212 12.23 6.00 55.04
C GLU A 212 12.19 4.72 54.20
N VAL A 213 11.26 4.65 53.24
CA VAL A 213 11.05 3.45 52.43
C VAL A 213 11.90 3.49 51.16
N PHE A 214 12.35 2.33 50.66
CA PHE A 214 13.26 2.24 49.52
C PHE A 214 12.75 1.27 48.46
N ILE A 215 13.07 1.57 47.20
CA ILE A 215 12.90 0.67 46.06
C ILE A 215 14.22 0.65 45.31
N GLY A 216 14.71 -0.54 44.98
CA GLY A 216 15.89 -0.75 44.15
C GLY A 216 15.57 -0.68 42.65
N GLY A 217 16.31 -1.46 41.85
CA GLY A 217 16.16 -1.50 40.39
C GLY A 217 14.82 -2.05 39.90
N ASN A 218 14.59 -1.97 38.59
CA ASN A 218 13.35 -2.42 37.95
C ASN A 218 13.08 -3.92 38.22
N LEU A 219 11.92 -4.23 38.82
CA LEU A 219 11.40 -5.60 38.96
C LEU A 219 10.88 -6.16 37.63
N SER A 220 10.55 -7.46 37.62
CA SER A 220 9.67 -7.98 36.57
C SER A 220 8.31 -7.28 36.67
N GLU A 221 7.88 -6.66 35.57
CA GLU A 221 6.57 -6.01 35.42
C GLU A 221 5.41 -6.90 35.92
N HIS A 222 5.59 -8.21 35.77
CA HIS A 222 4.64 -9.22 36.16
C HIS A 222 4.32 -9.26 37.66
N ILE A 223 5.34 -9.19 38.53
CA ILE A 223 5.12 -9.24 39.98
C ILE A 223 4.37 -7.99 40.44
N TRP A 224 4.72 -6.83 39.89
CA TRP A 224 3.96 -5.60 40.15
C TRP A 224 2.51 -5.74 39.70
N ARG A 225 2.24 -6.30 38.52
CA ARG A 225 0.88 -6.56 38.06
C ARG A 225 0.08 -7.41 39.06
N LEU A 226 0.67 -8.52 39.54
CA LEU A 226 0.00 -9.38 40.52
C LEU A 226 -0.20 -8.70 41.88
N LEU A 227 0.76 -7.88 42.35
CA LEU A 227 0.59 -7.09 43.57
C LEU A 227 -0.56 -6.08 43.43
N PHE A 228 -0.68 -5.44 42.27
CA PHE A 228 -1.82 -4.56 41.93
C PHE A 228 -3.13 -5.34 41.82
N SER A 229 -3.14 -6.62 41.44
CA SER A 229 -4.36 -7.42 41.50
C SER A 229 -4.79 -7.74 42.94
N VAL A 230 -3.82 -8.11 43.78
CA VAL A 230 -4.08 -8.66 45.13
C VAL A 230 -4.17 -7.57 46.22
N HIS A 231 -3.83 -6.31 45.92
CA HIS A 231 -3.84 -5.21 46.90
C HIS A 231 -5.17 -5.00 47.64
N LYS A 232 -6.31 -5.35 47.02
CA LYS A 232 -7.64 -5.23 47.64
C LYS A 232 -7.85 -6.24 48.77
N TYR A 233 -7.06 -7.32 48.76
CA TYR A 233 -7.24 -8.49 49.61
C TYR A 233 -6.10 -8.69 50.61
N SER A 234 -4.96 -8.03 50.42
CA SER A 234 -3.80 -8.08 51.30
C SER A 234 -3.31 -6.67 51.67
N ASN A 235 -3.33 -6.35 52.96
CA ASN A 235 -2.77 -5.11 53.48
C ASN A 235 -1.26 -4.99 53.22
N VAL A 236 -0.53 -6.11 53.18
CA VAL A 236 0.91 -6.11 52.87
C VAL A 236 1.13 -5.81 51.39
N ALA A 237 0.36 -6.41 50.48
CA ALA A 237 0.38 -6.10 49.05
C ALA A 237 0.01 -4.63 48.78
N ARG A 238 -1.01 -4.11 49.47
CA ARG A 238 -1.39 -2.69 49.41
C ARG A 238 -0.22 -1.78 49.78
N ARG A 239 0.51 -2.09 50.87
CA ARG A 239 1.68 -1.31 51.28
C ARG A 239 2.80 -1.33 50.25
N TYR A 240 3.02 -2.43 49.52
CA TYR A 240 3.97 -2.43 48.40
C TYR A 240 3.56 -1.46 47.28
N VAL A 241 2.27 -1.42 46.94
CA VAL A 241 1.72 -0.48 45.96
C VAL A 241 1.88 0.97 46.45
N GLU A 242 1.66 1.24 47.74
CA GLU A 242 1.91 2.55 48.37
C GLU A 242 3.38 2.95 48.32
N ILE A 243 4.30 2.01 48.58
CA ILE A 243 5.75 2.26 48.47
C ILE A 243 6.12 2.68 47.06
N LEU A 244 5.57 1.99 46.05
CA LEU A 244 5.76 2.36 44.64
C LEU A 244 5.19 3.74 44.32
N ALA A 245 3.99 4.04 44.80
CA ALA A 245 3.37 5.36 44.66
C ALA A 245 4.15 6.49 45.35
N LYS A 246 4.94 6.19 46.41
CA LYS A 246 5.79 7.18 47.09
C LYS A 246 7.15 7.37 46.43
N LYS A 247 7.80 6.27 46.00
CA LYS A 247 9.22 6.29 45.57
C LYS A 247 9.43 6.28 44.07
N ASN A 248 8.47 5.76 43.29
CA ASN A 248 8.52 5.79 41.83
C ASN A 248 7.13 5.97 41.22
N VAL A 249 6.63 7.22 41.32
CA VAL A 249 5.27 7.59 40.91
C VAL A 249 5.00 7.32 39.43
N TRP A 250 6.03 7.48 38.59
CA TRP A 250 5.93 7.21 37.16
C TRP A 250 5.65 5.74 36.88
N SER A 251 6.46 4.85 37.46
CA SER A 251 6.21 3.42 37.38
C SER A 251 4.86 3.05 37.99
N PHE A 252 4.50 3.65 39.13
CA PHE A 252 3.19 3.45 39.74
C PHE A 252 2.03 3.80 38.79
N ILE A 253 2.03 4.99 38.17
CA ILE A 253 0.96 5.40 37.24
C ILE A 253 0.91 4.47 36.03
N ASN A 254 2.05 4.03 35.50
CA ASN A 254 2.10 3.06 34.40
C ASN A 254 1.45 1.71 34.78
N TYR A 255 1.78 1.16 35.95
CA TYR A 255 1.18 -0.09 36.41
C TYR A 255 -0.29 0.08 36.79
N ALA A 256 -0.67 1.21 37.42
CA ALA A 256 -2.06 1.56 37.71
C ALA A 256 -2.89 1.64 36.43
N THR A 257 -2.38 2.31 35.39
CA THR A 257 -3.03 2.41 34.09
C THR A 257 -3.26 1.02 33.49
N ARG A 258 -2.23 0.16 33.46
CA ARG A 258 -2.34 -1.22 32.96
C ARG A 258 -3.35 -2.05 33.75
N TYR A 259 -3.32 -1.96 35.07
CA TYR A 259 -4.23 -2.65 35.98
C TYR A 259 -5.68 -2.24 35.77
N MET A 260 -5.95 -0.93 35.69
CA MET A 260 -7.30 -0.40 35.50
C MET A 260 -7.82 -0.72 34.10
N CYS A 261 -7.01 -0.57 33.05
CA CYS A 261 -7.40 -0.95 31.69
C CYS A 261 -7.75 -2.44 31.59
N HIS A 262 -7.01 -3.31 32.29
CA HIS A 262 -7.32 -4.74 32.34
C HIS A 262 -8.65 -5.01 33.08
N THR A 263 -8.81 -4.39 34.26
CA THR A 263 -10.01 -4.55 35.11
C THR A 263 -11.29 -4.03 34.43
N LEU A 264 -11.18 -2.95 33.64
CA LEU A 264 -12.29 -2.34 32.90
C LEU A 264 -12.53 -2.97 31.52
N GLY A 265 -11.75 -3.99 31.13
CA GLY A 265 -11.91 -4.67 29.84
C GLY A 265 -11.47 -3.83 28.63
N GLN A 266 -10.56 -2.87 28.79
CA GLN A 266 -10.06 -1.98 27.73
C GLN A 266 -8.53 -2.09 27.45
N PRO A 267 -7.92 -3.29 27.38
CA PRO A 267 -6.47 -3.41 27.22
C PRO A 267 -5.95 -3.08 25.82
N GLN A 268 -6.78 -3.11 24.78
CA GLN A 268 -6.34 -2.98 23.38
C GLN A 268 -6.07 -1.53 22.97
N ASN A 269 -6.92 -0.57 23.37
CA ASN A 269 -6.78 0.84 22.98
C ASN A 269 -5.52 1.49 23.60
N TYR A 270 -5.30 1.29 24.90
CA TYR A 270 -4.14 1.84 25.61
C TYR A 270 -2.79 1.37 25.06
N LYS A 271 -2.68 0.10 24.65
CA LYS A 271 -1.41 -0.46 24.13
C LYS A 271 -0.98 0.16 22.80
N ARG A 272 -1.94 0.67 22.01
CA ARG A 272 -1.69 1.19 20.67
C ARG A 272 -1.46 2.69 20.66
N THR A 273 -2.26 3.46 21.38
CA THR A 273 -2.24 4.93 21.32
C THR A 273 -1.63 5.59 22.55
N GLY A 274 -1.40 4.83 23.63
CA GLY A 274 -1.02 5.39 24.93
C GLY A 274 -2.14 6.15 25.65
N SER A 275 -3.25 6.48 24.96
CA SER A 275 -4.42 7.21 25.45
C SER A 275 -5.53 6.27 25.94
N VAL A 276 -6.46 6.80 26.72
CA VAL A 276 -7.66 6.11 27.22
C VAL A 276 -8.86 7.02 27.07
N ASN A 277 -10.07 6.46 26.92
CA ASN A 277 -11.28 7.29 26.91
C ASN A 277 -11.50 7.98 28.26
N LYS A 278 -12.36 9.02 28.24
CA LYS A 278 -12.70 9.83 29.42
C LYS A 278 -13.04 9.01 30.67
N LYS A 279 -13.91 8.01 30.54
CA LYS A 279 -14.33 7.17 31.68
C LYS A 279 -13.14 6.43 32.28
N THR A 280 -12.32 5.79 31.45
CA THR A 280 -11.14 5.06 31.93
C THR A 280 -10.09 6.02 32.50
N TYR A 281 -9.92 7.21 31.93
CA TYR A 281 -9.06 8.25 32.48
C TYR A 281 -9.47 8.64 33.90
N GLU A 282 -10.75 8.93 34.11
CA GLU A 282 -11.32 9.32 35.41
C GLU A 282 -11.16 8.21 36.45
N GLU A 283 -11.41 6.95 36.07
CA GLU A 283 -11.22 5.79 36.95
C GLU A 283 -9.74 5.58 37.34
N ILE A 284 -8.80 5.76 36.39
CA ILE A 284 -7.36 5.70 36.70
C ILE A 284 -6.98 6.86 37.63
N GLN A 285 -7.46 8.07 37.36
CA GLN A 285 -7.19 9.24 38.19
C GLN A 285 -7.70 9.02 39.62
N MET A 286 -8.93 8.52 39.77
CA MET A 286 -9.51 8.16 41.06
C MET A 286 -8.70 7.09 41.77
N PHE A 287 -8.24 6.06 41.06
CA PHE A 287 -7.36 5.04 41.62
C PHE A 287 -6.04 5.64 42.10
N CYS A 288 -5.37 6.45 41.28
CA CYS A 288 -4.11 7.12 41.64
C CYS A 288 -4.27 8.04 42.86
N LYS A 289 -5.43 8.71 42.98
CA LYS A 289 -5.77 9.57 44.12
C LYS A 289 -5.86 8.80 45.44
N GLN A 290 -6.30 7.53 45.42
CA GLN A 290 -6.31 6.66 46.61
C GLN A 290 -4.91 6.38 47.17
N PHE A 291 -3.86 6.58 46.37
CA PHE A 291 -2.46 6.41 46.74
C PHE A 291 -1.69 7.74 46.78
N TRP A 292 -2.40 8.86 47.04
CA TRP A 292 -1.83 10.20 47.23
C TRP A 292 -1.08 10.78 46.02
N VAL A 293 -1.36 10.30 44.81
CA VAL A 293 -0.87 10.94 43.58
C VAL A 293 -1.77 12.13 43.25
N SER A 294 -1.19 13.32 43.12
CA SER A 294 -1.93 14.52 42.75
C SER A 294 -2.43 14.48 41.31
N GLU A 295 -3.52 15.22 41.04
CA GLU A 295 -4.14 15.29 39.72
C GLU A 295 -3.19 15.92 38.70
N GLU A 296 -2.40 16.92 39.08
CA GLU A 296 -1.38 17.54 38.23
C GLU A 296 -0.28 16.54 37.84
N ARG A 297 0.17 15.72 38.78
CA ARG A 297 1.24 14.74 38.54
C ARG A 297 0.75 13.59 37.67
N PHE A 298 -0.50 13.18 37.87
CA PHE A 298 -1.16 12.23 36.99
C PHE A 298 -1.29 12.80 35.57
N PHE A 299 -1.81 14.01 35.42
CA PHE A 299 -1.99 14.65 34.12
C PHE A 299 -0.65 14.84 33.38
N ALA A 300 0.39 15.32 34.06
CA ALA A 300 1.74 15.42 33.50
C ALA A 300 2.28 14.06 33.01
N HIS A 301 1.96 12.99 33.74
CA HIS A 301 2.35 11.65 33.33
C HIS A 301 1.66 11.22 32.05
N ARG A 302 0.35 11.45 31.97
CA ARG A 302 -0.46 11.13 30.79
C ARG A 302 0.05 11.88 29.55
N LEU A 303 0.30 13.18 29.67
CA LEU A 303 0.88 13.99 28.59
C LEU A 303 2.26 13.48 28.13
N ARG A 304 3.09 12.96 29.03
CA ARG A 304 4.40 12.38 28.70
C ARG A 304 4.36 11.05 27.96
N GLN A 305 3.22 10.37 27.92
CA GLN A 305 3.05 9.17 27.10
C GLN A 305 2.88 9.51 25.62
N HIS A 306 2.68 10.79 25.30
CA HIS A 306 2.44 11.27 23.95
C HIS A 306 3.62 12.09 23.44
N ASP A 307 3.85 12.00 22.14
CA ASP A 307 4.57 13.03 21.42
C ASP A 307 3.61 14.21 21.21
N LEU A 308 3.79 15.27 22.00
CA LEU A 308 2.89 16.43 21.96
C LEU A 308 2.99 17.21 20.64
N ASN A 309 3.99 16.93 19.81
CA ASN A 309 4.14 17.54 18.49
C ASN A 309 3.57 16.67 17.36
N SER A 310 3.01 15.51 17.67
CA SER A 310 2.35 14.64 16.69
C SER A 310 0.89 15.06 16.46
N GLU A 311 0.44 15.03 15.20
CA GLU A 311 -0.98 15.21 14.86
C GLU A 311 -1.89 14.18 15.54
N ASP A 312 -1.38 12.97 15.81
CA ASP A 312 -2.15 11.94 16.50
C ASP A 312 -2.45 12.29 17.95
N PHE A 313 -1.65 13.15 18.59
CA PHE A 313 -1.96 13.64 19.93
C PHE A 313 -3.25 14.45 19.94
N CYS A 314 -3.54 15.21 18.89
CA CYS A 314 -4.76 16.02 18.78
C CYS A 314 -6.05 15.19 18.84
N LYS A 315 -5.97 13.89 18.51
CA LYS A 315 -7.08 12.93 18.54
C LYS A 315 -7.27 12.26 19.91
N THR A 316 -6.45 12.60 20.91
CA THR A 316 -6.48 11.98 22.24
C THR A 316 -7.33 12.78 23.22
N TYR A 317 -7.96 12.08 24.16
CA TYR A 317 -8.68 12.73 25.26
C TYR A 317 -7.77 13.63 26.10
N GLU A 318 -6.50 13.26 26.27
CA GLU A 318 -5.50 14.07 26.95
C GLU A 318 -5.25 15.43 26.29
N TYR A 319 -5.31 15.52 24.95
CA TYR A 319 -5.19 16.79 24.23
C TYR A 319 -6.43 17.66 24.39
N GLU A 320 -7.62 17.08 24.23
CA GLU A 320 -8.89 17.78 24.49
C GLU A 320 -8.90 18.35 25.92
N LEU A 321 -8.48 17.54 26.89
CA LEU A 321 -8.36 17.95 28.28
C LEU A 321 -7.28 19.03 28.46
N LEU A 322 -6.14 18.95 27.76
CA LEU A 322 -5.12 20.00 27.81
C LEU A 322 -5.65 21.33 27.29
N CYS A 323 -6.31 21.34 26.13
CA CYS A 323 -6.90 22.55 25.56
C CYS A 323 -7.96 23.13 26.49
N PHE A 324 -8.88 22.29 26.97
CA PHE A 324 -9.91 22.70 27.94
C PHE A 324 -9.29 23.28 29.21
N MET A 325 -8.28 22.64 29.80
CA MET A 325 -7.65 23.09 31.03
C MET A 325 -6.80 24.35 30.83
N VAL A 326 -6.21 24.55 29.65
CA VAL A 326 -5.51 25.80 29.31
C VAL A 326 -6.49 26.97 29.28
N GLU A 327 -7.74 26.76 28.86
CA GLU A 327 -8.76 27.81 28.80
C GLU A 327 -9.48 28.02 30.15
N GLU A 328 -9.96 26.95 30.77
CA GLU A 328 -10.83 27.02 31.95
C GLU A 328 -10.07 27.05 33.29
N ASN A 329 -8.86 26.45 33.34
CA ASN A 329 -8.07 26.38 34.58
C ASN A 329 -6.56 26.44 34.31
N PRO A 330 -6.05 27.54 33.73
CA PRO A 330 -4.63 27.67 33.38
C PRO A 330 -3.70 27.53 34.59
N GLY A 331 -4.18 27.88 35.80
CA GLY A 331 -3.43 27.69 37.04
C GLY A 331 -3.14 26.21 37.35
N PHE A 332 -4.02 25.28 36.96
CA PHE A 332 -3.75 23.84 37.04
C PHE A 332 -2.64 23.43 36.05
N VAL A 333 -2.72 23.87 34.80
CA VAL A 333 -1.70 23.56 33.77
C VAL A 333 -0.33 24.14 34.17
N GLN A 334 -0.31 25.33 34.76
CA GLN A 334 0.91 25.94 35.29
C GLN A 334 1.53 25.12 36.43
N ARG A 335 0.73 24.51 37.30
CA ARG A 335 1.23 23.57 38.32
C ARG A 335 1.73 22.27 37.68
N THR A 336 1.04 21.75 36.67
CA THR A 336 1.44 20.55 35.90
C THR A 336 2.82 20.71 35.26
N LEU A 337 3.20 21.92 34.80
CA LEU A 337 4.53 22.19 34.25
C LEU A 337 5.69 21.82 35.20
N HIS A 338 5.49 21.80 36.51
CA HIS A 338 6.52 21.39 37.48
C HIS A 338 6.93 19.91 37.34
N TYR A 339 6.11 19.10 36.67
CA TYR A 339 6.33 17.67 36.47
C TYR A 339 6.74 17.31 35.04
N LEU A 340 6.91 18.31 34.16
CA LEU A 340 7.29 18.16 32.76
C LEU A 340 8.71 18.68 32.49
N SER A 341 9.29 18.27 31.37
CA SER A 341 10.66 18.65 30.96
C SER A 341 10.83 18.58 29.44
N LYS A 342 11.89 19.21 28.91
CA LYS A 342 12.29 19.23 27.50
C LYS A 342 11.15 19.74 26.60
N ILE A 343 11.00 19.16 25.42
CA ILE A 343 9.98 19.54 24.43
C ILE A 343 8.57 19.60 25.01
N ASN A 344 8.20 18.68 25.93
CA ASN A 344 6.86 18.71 26.53
C ASN A 344 6.62 19.93 27.40
N TYR A 345 7.66 20.42 28.09
CA TYR A 345 7.57 21.69 28.81
C TYR A 345 7.43 22.85 27.83
N LEU A 346 8.27 22.87 26.79
CA LEU A 346 8.32 23.96 25.81
C LEU A 346 6.98 24.16 25.09
N ILE A 347 6.35 23.07 24.64
CA ILE A 347 5.06 23.10 23.96
C ILE A 347 3.97 23.66 24.87
N ILE A 348 3.82 23.11 26.08
CA ILE A 348 2.73 23.51 26.98
C ILE A 348 2.93 24.93 27.52
N ALA A 349 4.17 25.32 27.82
CA ALA A 349 4.47 26.68 28.23
C ALA A 349 4.19 27.69 27.09
N ARG A 350 4.46 27.31 25.83
CA ARG A 350 4.07 28.13 24.67
C ARG A 350 2.55 28.23 24.51
N MET A 351 1.81 27.12 24.64
CA MET A 351 0.34 27.14 24.59
C MET A 351 -0.27 28.09 25.64
N LEU A 352 0.27 28.08 26.86
CA LEU A 352 -0.14 29.03 27.91
C LEU A 352 0.17 30.48 27.51
N ALA A 353 1.33 30.72 26.90
CA ALA A 353 1.74 32.04 26.45
C ALA A 353 0.84 32.61 25.35
N GLU A 354 0.44 31.76 24.39
CA GLU A 354 -0.48 32.12 23.31
C GLU A 354 -1.86 32.54 23.83
N LYS A 355 -2.25 32.09 25.03
CA LYS A 355 -3.46 32.53 25.74
C LYS A 355 -3.23 33.73 26.69
N GLY A 356 -2.05 34.35 26.63
CA GLY A 356 -1.73 35.57 27.38
C GLY A 356 -1.12 35.35 28.77
N HIS A 357 -0.74 34.12 29.13
CA HIS A 357 -0.03 33.85 30.38
C HIS A 357 1.46 34.17 30.27
N GLU A 358 2.07 34.60 31.38
CA GLU A 358 3.48 34.97 31.40
C GLU A 358 4.41 33.75 31.24
N LEU A 359 5.30 33.81 30.26
CA LEU A 359 6.34 32.81 30.02
C LEU A 359 7.43 32.88 31.08
N ASN A 360 7.71 31.76 31.74
CA ASN A 360 8.97 31.61 32.49
C ASN A 360 10.12 31.38 31.51
N ARG A 361 10.63 32.46 30.90
CA ARG A 361 11.72 32.43 29.92
C ARG A 361 12.98 31.75 30.45
N GLY A 362 13.28 31.91 31.75
CA GLY A 362 14.43 31.25 32.39
C GLY A 362 14.31 29.73 32.36
N LYS A 363 13.12 29.20 32.69
CA LYS A 363 12.86 27.76 32.67
C LYS A 363 12.76 27.21 31.24
N MET A 364 12.12 27.93 30.32
CA MET A 364 12.11 27.58 28.89
C MET A 364 13.53 27.43 28.34
N ARG A 365 14.41 28.39 28.66
CA ARG A 365 15.81 28.34 28.26
C ARG A 365 16.54 27.14 28.89
N GLU A 366 16.28 26.83 30.15
CA GLU A 366 16.83 25.65 30.82
C GLU A 366 16.41 24.36 30.12
N GLU A 367 15.12 24.17 29.83
CA GLU A 367 14.60 22.99 29.16
C GLU A 367 15.10 22.88 27.71
N PHE A 368 15.24 24.01 27.01
CA PHE A 368 15.90 24.07 25.72
C PHE A 368 17.37 23.62 25.82
N PHE A 369 18.13 24.08 26.82
CA PHE A 369 19.51 23.61 27.01
C PHE A 369 19.57 22.13 27.31
N VAL A 370 18.65 21.59 28.12
CA VAL A 370 18.60 20.15 28.38
C VAL A 370 18.43 19.39 27.07
N ALA A 371 17.54 19.84 26.18
CA ALA A 371 17.33 19.23 24.86
C ALA A 371 18.56 19.38 23.94
N ALA A 372 19.03 20.61 23.73
CA ALA A 372 20.13 20.93 22.82
C ALA A 372 21.47 20.29 23.24
N LEU A 373 21.76 20.23 24.56
CA LEU A 373 23.01 19.68 25.08
C LEU A 373 23.00 18.14 25.23
N GLN A 374 21.84 17.50 25.17
CA GLN A 374 21.71 16.05 25.33
C GLN A 374 22.48 15.30 24.23
N ILE A 375 22.46 15.82 23.01
CA ILE A 375 23.12 15.24 21.83
C ILE A 375 24.61 15.62 21.73
N LYS A 376 25.13 16.46 22.65
CA LYS A 376 26.50 16.98 22.60
C LYS A 376 27.40 16.26 23.60
N LEU A 377 28.67 16.07 23.22
CA LEU A 377 29.70 15.47 24.07
C LEU A 377 29.95 16.31 25.33
N SER A 378 30.17 15.64 26.46
CA SER A 378 30.43 16.29 27.76
C SER A 378 31.61 17.27 27.72
N THR A 379 32.63 17.00 26.92
CA THR A 379 33.87 17.80 26.85
C THR A 379 33.72 19.19 26.21
N VAL A 380 32.65 19.43 25.43
CA VAL A 380 32.40 20.73 24.76
C VAL A 380 31.12 21.38 25.29
N ARG A 381 30.39 20.70 26.19
CA ARG A 381 29.07 21.09 26.66
C ARG A 381 29.05 22.48 27.32
N ASP A 382 30.07 22.80 28.13
CA ASP A 382 30.16 24.11 28.80
C ASP A 382 30.43 25.25 27.82
N THR A 383 31.40 25.08 26.92
CA THR A 383 31.70 26.05 25.85
C THR A 383 30.50 26.27 24.93
N TYR A 384 29.81 25.18 24.57
CA TYR A 384 28.60 25.22 23.75
C TYR A 384 27.49 26.04 24.40
N ARG A 385 27.23 25.78 25.69
CA ARG A 385 26.29 26.56 26.50
C ARG A 385 26.70 28.03 26.52
N ASP A 386 27.98 28.33 26.71
CA ASP A 386 28.50 29.70 26.75
C ASP A 386 28.33 30.45 25.41
N TYR A 387 28.46 29.76 24.28
CA TYR A 387 28.12 30.30 22.96
C TYR A 387 26.63 30.62 22.83
N LEU A 388 25.75 29.70 23.23
CA LEU A 388 24.29 29.93 23.14
C LEU A 388 23.83 31.15 23.94
N ILE A 389 24.38 31.37 25.13
CA ILE A 389 24.10 32.57 25.93
C ILE A 389 24.87 33.82 25.47
N GLY A 390 25.73 33.71 24.45
CA GLY A 390 26.43 34.83 23.82
C GLY A 390 27.69 35.29 24.53
N LYS A 391 28.24 34.48 25.44
CA LYS A 391 29.55 34.75 26.08
C LYS A 391 30.73 34.41 25.17
N VAL A 392 30.51 33.50 24.23
CA VAL A 392 31.51 33.04 23.25
C VAL A 392 30.99 33.39 21.86
N SER A 393 31.84 33.94 20.99
CA SER A 393 31.44 34.28 19.63
C SER A 393 31.43 33.06 18.70
N LEU A 394 30.78 33.17 17.54
CA LEU A 394 30.84 32.12 16.51
C LEU A 394 32.28 31.89 16.02
N GLU A 395 33.12 32.93 15.99
CA GLU A 395 34.52 32.83 15.57
C GLU A 395 35.37 32.07 16.60
N ASP A 396 35.13 32.30 17.90
CA ASP A 396 35.78 31.52 18.95
C ASP A 396 35.37 30.04 18.86
N MET A 397 34.09 29.77 18.58
CA MET A 397 33.62 28.41 18.32
C MET A 397 34.32 27.78 17.11
N LYS A 398 34.50 28.53 16.00
CA LYS A 398 35.29 28.04 14.85
C LYS A 398 36.70 27.64 15.24
N GLN A 399 37.38 28.42 16.09
CA GLN A 399 38.74 28.09 16.53
C GLN A 399 38.78 26.81 17.38
N ILE A 400 37.82 26.64 18.29
CA ILE A 400 37.73 25.45 19.15
C ILE A 400 37.42 24.20 18.32
N LEU A 401 36.53 24.33 17.33
CA LEU A 401 36.07 23.25 16.47
C LEU A 401 37.03 22.89 15.33
N LYS A 402 38.11 23.66 15.11
CA LYS A 402 39.22 23.25 14.21
C LYS A 402 39.92 21.98 14.68
N ASN A 403 39.81 21.63 15.96
CA ASN A 403 40.40 20.40 16.48
C ASN A 403 39.76 19.17 15.79
N PRO A 404 40.54 18.28 15.14
CA PRO A 404 40.03 17.10 14.43
C PRO A 404 39.13 16.20 15.28
N LYS A 405 39.32 16.20 16.60
CA LYS A 405 38.50 15.43 17.56
C LYS A 405 37.01 15.80 17.53
N TYR A 406 36.67 17.02 17.10
CA TYR A 406 35.29 17.51 17.03
C TYR A 406 34.75 17.58 15.60
N ARG A 407 35.56 17.22 14.61
CA ARG A 407 35.21 17.28 13.17
C ARG A 407 34.21 16.21 12.76
N SER A 408 34.19 15.07 13.45
CA SER A 408 33.23 13.97 13.28
C SER A 408 32.06 14.05 14.27
N MET A 409 31.87 15.18 14.94
CA MET A 409 30.76 15.36 15.87
C MET A 409 29.46 15.45 15.08
N TYR A 410 28.42 14.75 15.54
CA TYR A 410 27.10 14.84 14.95
C TYR A 410 26.48 16.21 15.28
N TRP A 411 26.31 17.04 14.25
CA TRP A 411 25.72 18.37 14.37
C TRP A 411 24.21 18.30 14.13
N GLY A 412 23.47 17.59 14.97
CA GLY A 412 22.00 17.59 14.88
C GLY A 412 21.40 18.91 15.39
N MET A 413 20.34 19.39 14.71
CA MET A 413 19.53 20.54 15.12
C MET A 413 18.22 20.03 15.75
N PRO A 414 17.88 20.42 17.00
CA PRO A 414 16.58 20.12 17.58
C PRO A 414 15.53 21.08 17.00
N VAL A 415 15.10 20.82 15.76
CA VAL A 415 14.32 21.76 14.93
C VAL A 415 13.07 22.26 15.67
N LEU A 416 12.32 21.35 16.27
CA LEU A 416 11.08 21.67 16.98
C LEU A 416 11.34 22.60 18.17
N GLU A 417 12.33 22.29 19.01
CA GLU A 417 12.70 23.16 20.14
C GLU A 417 13.23 24.51 19.67
N VAL A 418 13.99 24.55 18.58
CA VAL A 418 14.50 25.79 17.96
C VAL A 418 13.32 26.66 17.50
N VAL A 419 12.37 26.09 16.76
CA VAL A 419 11.20 26.80 16.24
C VAL A 419 10.32 27.31 17.40
N LEU A 420 10.17 26.51 18.47
CA LEU A 420 9.39 26.90 19.64
C LEU A 420 9.93 28.15 20.33
N LEU A 421 11.24 28.36 20.31
CA LEU A 421 11.91 29.52 20.92
C LEU A 421 12.30 30.62 19.93
N TRP A 422 12.05 30.46 18.63
CA TRP A 422 12.57 31.37 17.57
C TRP A 422 12.28 32.86 17.85
N ASP A 423 11.05 33.18 18.21
CA ASP A 423 10.59 34.54 18.52
C ASP A 423 10.70 34.92 20.01
N VAL A 424 11.09 33.96 20.85
CA VAL A 424 11.10 34.12 22.31
C VAL A 424 12.51 34.43 22.83
N ASP A 425 13.52 33.74 22.30
CA ASP A 425 14.90 33.80 22.79
C ASP A 425 15.92 33.55 21.69
N ASP A 426 16.94 34.41 21.62
CA ASP A 426 18.02 34.35 20.62
C ASP A 426 18.91 33.11 20.73
N VAL A 427 18.83 32.39 21.85
CA VAL A 427 19.47 31.08 22.03
C VAL A 427 19.10 30.12 20.88
N ALA A 428 17.85 30.14 20.40
CA ALA A 428 17.41 29.31 19.27
C ALA A 428 18.10 29.69 17.95
N LYS A 429 18.21 30.99 17.65
CA LYS A 429 18.89 31.49 16.45
C LYS A 429 20.37 31.12 16.46
N ARG A 430 21.04 31.24 17.61
CA ARG A 430 22.45 30.85 17.78
C ARG A 430 22.66 29.35 17.60
N GLU A 431 21.78 28.51 18.15
CA GLU A 431 21.79 27.05 17.95
C GLU A 431 21.71 26.68 16.47
N ALA A 432 20.74 27.27 15.76
CA ALA A 432 20.54 27.02 14.33
C ALA A 432 21.78 27.45 13.51
N VAL A 433 22.30 28.66 13.75
CA VAL A 433 23.50 29.16 13.05
C VAL A 433 24.72 28.27 13.30
N LEU A 434 24.98 27.88 14.55
CA LEU A 434 26.12 27.02 14.85
C LEU A 434 25.99 25.68 14.14
N THR A 435 24.80 25.09 14.19
CA THR A 435 24.55 23.77 13.61
C THR A 435 24.66 23.80 12.09
N LEU A 436 24.10 24.81 11.42
CA LEU A 436 24.23 24.99 9.97
C LEU A 436 25.66 25.35 9.55
N GLN A 437 26.38 26.14 10.36
CA GLN A 437 27.75 26.55 10.00
C GLN A 437 28.73 25.37 9.98
N PHE A 438 28.55 24.38 10.85
CA PHE A 438 29.47 23.24 11.03
C PHE A 438 28.92 21.89 10.60
N GLY A 439 27.60 21.78 10.42
CA GLY A 439 26.95 20.61 9.85
C GLY A 439 27.33 20.40 8.39
N ASP A 440 27.09 19.19 7.91
CA ASP A 440 27.09 18.90 6.48
C ASP A 440 25.68 19.08 5.91
N ASP A 441 25.58 19.11 4.59
CA ASP A 441 24.34 19.45 3.88
C ASP A 441 23.28 18.34 3.95
N TYR A 442 23.66 17.16 4.50
CA TYR A 442 22.82 15.97 4.63
C TYR A 442 22.37 15.67 6.07
N SER A 443 23.10 16.13 7.09
CA SER A 443 22.82 15.86 8.51
C SER A 443 22.04 16.97 9.21
N VAL A 444 21.92 18.15 8.59
CA VAL A 444 21.22 19.32 9.13
C VAL A 444 20.21 19.83 8.12
N ASN A 445 18.96 20.01 8.54
CA ASN A 445 17.86 20.30 7.64
C ASN A 445 17.38 21.76 7.77
N LEU A 446 17.91 22.65 6.90
CA LEU A 446 17.45 24.03 6.80
C LEU A 446 16.02 24.10 6.26
N TYR A 447 15.68 23.24 5.30
CA TYR A 447 14.33 23.18 4.74
C TYR A 447 13.28 22.89 5.82
N GLU A 448 13.52 21.88 6.67
CA GLU A 448 12.60 21.52 7.76
C GLU A 448 12.45 22.63 8.80
N LEU A 449 13.53 23.35 9.14
CA LEU A 449 13.43 24.54 9.97
C LEU A 449 12.52 25.60 9.35
N LEU A 450 12.73 25.92 8.07
CA LEU A 450 11.91 26.90 7.35
C LEU A 450 10.45 26.45 7.24
N TYR A 451 10.22 25.16 7.01
CA TYR A 451 8.90 24.56 6.93
C TYR A 451 8.17 24.67 8.28
N GLU A 452 8.78 24.20 9.37
CA GLU A 452 8.20 24.23 10.71
C GLU A 452 7.97 25.67 11.22
N CYS A 453 8.85 26.60 10.87
CA CYS A 453 8.66 28.04 11.09
C CYS A 453 7.43 28.56 10.32
N SER A 454 7.31 28.21 9.03
CA SER A 454 6.18 28.61 8.19
C SER A 454 4.85 28.09 8.74
N VAL A 455 4.80 26.82 9.19
CA VAL A 455 3.61 26.21 9.80
C VAL A 455 3.16 26.99 11.04
N ARG A 456 4.10 27.55 11.80
CA ARG A 456 3.82 28.36 13.01
C ARG A 456 3.70 29.87 12.73
N GLY A 457 3.57 30.27 11.46
CA GLY A 457 3.33 31.66 11.06
C GLY A 457 4.58 32.55 11.02
N ILE A 458 5.78 31.99 11.14
CA ILE A 458 7.05 32.72 11.02
C ILE A 458 7.46 32.71 9.54
N GLU A 459 7.61 33.89 8.94
CA GLU A 459 7.94 34.02 7.52
C GLU A 459 9.35 33.46 7.21
N PRO A 460 9.49 32.43 6.35
CA PRO A 460 10.78 31.78 6.09
C PRO A 460 11.88 32.71 5.59
N LYS A 461 11.53 33.77 4.86
CA LYS A 461 12.51 34.78 4.43
C LYS A 461 13.12 35.53 5.61
N GLN A 462 12.33 35.83 6.64
CA GLN A 462 12.83 36.44 7.87
C GLN A 462 13.78 35.49 8.62
N VAL A 463 13.47 34.20 8.69
CA VAL A 463 14.34 33.18 9.27
C VAL A 463 15.71 33.16 8.59
N LEU A 464 15.74 33.26 7.25
CA LEU A 464 17.00 33.34 6.49
C LEU A 464 17.80 34.62 6.79
N GLU A 465 17.12 35.76 6.92
CA GLU A 465 17.75 37.03 7.29
C GLU A 465 18.33 37.00 8.71
N ASP A 466 17.60 36.41 9.66
CA ASP A 466 18.05 36.19 11.04
C ASP A 466 19.30 35.29 11.05
N LEU A 467 19.29 34.17 10.31
CA LEU A 467 20.46 33.27 10.25
C LEU A 467 21.71 34.01 9.75
N LEU A 468 21.57 34.87 8.74
CA LEU A 468 22.66 35.70 8.25
C LEU A 468 23.11 36.75 9.29
N SER A 469 22.17 37.40 9.98
CA SER A 469 22.50 38.43 10.99
C SER A 469 23.21 37.85 12.22
N TYR A 470 22.93 36.59 12.57
CA TYR A 470 23.61 35.87 13.67
C TYR A 470 24.92 35.19 13.22
N GLY A 471 25.31 35.34 11.95
CA GLY A 471 26.66 35.02 11.48
C GLY A 471 26.81 33.77 10.60
N LEU A 472 25.70 33.17 10.13
CA LEU A 472 25.78 32.12 9.13
C LEU A 472 26.45 32.65 7.85
N SER A 473 27.49 31.98 7.38
CA SER A 473 28.17 32.38 6.14
C SER A 473 27.23 32.24 4.94
N LYS A 474 27.28 33.23 4.04
CA LYS A 474 26.48 33.24 2.82
C LYS A 474 26.74 32.00 1.96
N GLU A 475 27.97 31.52 1.91
CA GLU A 475 28.38 30.33 1.17
C GLU A 475 27.68 29.07 1.71
N LYS A 476 27.59 28.92 3.04
CA LYS A 476 26.84 27.82 3.65
C LYS A 476 25.34 27.91 3.36
N LEU A 477 24.77 29.11 3.46
CA LEU A 477 23.35 29.30 3.16
C LEU A 477 23.03 28.89 1.71
N ILE A 478 23.87 29.29 0.75
CA ILE A 478 23.72 28.92 -0.66
C ILE A 478 23.84 27.39 -0.84
N ALA A 479 24.83 26.75 -0.19
CA ALA A 479 25.01 25.30 -0.27
C ALA A 479 23.75 24.54 0.20
N TYR A 480 23.20 24.90 1.36
CA TYR A 480 21.94 24.32 1.84
C TYR A 480 20.77 24.62 0.91
N ALA A 481 20.61 25.86 0.44
CA ALA A 481 19.53 26.22 -0.46
C ALA A 481 19.54 25.40 -1.76
N VAL A 482 20.72 25.19 -2.34
CA VAL A 482 20.90 24.43 -3.58
C VAL A 482 20.70 22.92 -3.37
N GLU A 483 21.37 22.32 -2.40
CA GLU A 483 21.33 20.86 -2.23
C GLU A 483 19.98 20.41 -1.64
N GLN A 484 19.40 21.16 -0.70
CA GLN A 484 18.15 20.75 -0.07
C GLN A 484 16.92 21.05 -0.93
N ALA A 485 16.85 22.19 -1.62
CA ALA A 485 15.71 22.46 -2.50
C ALA A 485 15.56 21.41 -3.62
N ALA A 486 16.68 20.79 -4.02
CA ALA A 486 16.70 19.70 -5.01
C ALA A 486 16.31 18.33 -4.44
N CYS A 487 16.39 18.12 -3.12
CA CYS A 487 16.10 16.84 -2.47
C CYS A 487 14.63 16.66 -2.08
N TYR A 488 13.88 17.76 -1.88
CA TYR A 488 12.46 17.69 -1.53
C TYR A 488 11.60 17.74 -2.80
N SER A 489 10.90 16.63 -3.09
CA SER A 489 10.03 16.46 -4.27
C SER A 489 8.65 17.10 -4.14
N GLU A 490 8.33 17.68 -2.98
CA GLU A 490 7.04 18.29 -2.67
C GLU A 490 6.72 19.50 -3.57
N GLU A 491 5.42 19.80 -3.71
CA GLU A 491 4.89 21.01 -4.32
C GLU A 491 5.54 22.27 -3.69
N ARG A 492 5.59 23.35 -4.47
CA ARG A 492 6.36 24.55 -4.14
C ARG A 492 5.73 25.32 -2.96
N ASN A 493 6.11 25.00 -1.73
CA ASN A 493 5.68 25.69 -0.51
C ASN A 493 6.56 26.91 -0.14
N LYS A 494 6.13 27.71 0.85
CA LYS A 494 6.84 28.94 1.29
C LYS A 494 8.31 28.70 1.69
N ALA A 495 8.62 27.55 2.29
CA ALA A 495 10.00 27.20 2.66
C ALA A 495 10.87 27.00 1.41
N LYS A 496 10.36 26.22 0.44
CA LYS A 496 11.03 26.00 -0.85
C LYS A 496 11.15 27.29 -1.65
N GLU A 497 10.14 28.15 -1.64
CA GLU A 497 10.20 29.47 -2.28
C GLU A 497 11.29 30.37 -1.69
N ALA A 498 11.48 30.35 -0.37
CA ALA A 498 12.55 31.09 0.28
C ALA A 498 13.93 30.59 -0.17
N LEU A 499 14.12 29.27 -0.30
CA LEU A 499 15.35 28.69 -0.84
C LEU A 499 15.55 29.04 -2.33
N VAL A 500 14.50 28.94 -3.15
CA VAL A 500 14.57 29.32 -4.57
C VAL A 500 14.89 30.81 -4.74
N HIS A 501 14.36 31.67 -3.87
CA HIS A 501 14.70 33.09 -3.86
C HIS A 501 16.21 33.32 -3.60
N VAL A 502 16.83 32.53 -2.71
CA VAL A 502 18.30 32.56 -2.53
C VAL A 502 19.01 32.12 -3.82
N ILE A 503 18.54 31.05 -4.47
CA ILE A 503 19.13 30.54 -5.73
C ILE A 503 19.08 31.61 -6.84
N VAL A 504 17.93 32.25 -7.05
CA VAL A 504 17.75 33.28 -8.08
C VAL A 504 18.56 34.53 -7.77
N LYS A 505 18.54 34.98 -6.52
CA LYS A 505 19.29 36.17 -6.06
C LYS A 505 20.81 35.97 -6.21
N GLU A 506 21.31 34.77 -5.93
CA GLU A 506 22.73 34.44 -5.93
C GLU A 506 23.19 33.66 -7.18
N GLN A 507 22.39 33.70 -8.25
CA GLN A 507 22.61 32.95 -9.49
C GLN A 507 24.03 33.09 -10.07
N ALA A 508 24.64 34.28 -10.00
CA ALA A 508 25.98 34.52 -10.53
C ALA A 508 27.05 33.71 -9.77
N TYR A 509 26.93 33.64 -8.43
CA TYR A 509 27.83 32.87 -7.57
C TYR A 509 27.64 31.36 -7.77
N ILE A 510 26.39 30.92 -7.90
CA ILE A 510 26.02 29.51 -8.11
C ILE A 510 26.52 29.01 -9.47
N ILE A 511 26.38 29.83 -10.53
CA ILE A 511 26.85 29.46 -11.88
C ILE A 511 28.38 29.37 -11.94
N GLU A 512 29.10 30.26 -11.25
CA GLU A 512 30.58 30.21 -11.19
C GLU A 512 31.08 28.88 -10.58
N ARG A 513 30.37 28.36 -9.57
CA ARG A 513 30.69 27.13 -8.85
C ARG A 513 29.81 25.95 -9.26
N PHE A 514 29.18 26.03 -10.42
CA PHE A 514 28.21 25.04 -10.87
C PHE A 514 28.77 23.61 -10.88
N ASP A 515 30.08 23.45 -11.07
CA ASP A 515 30.72 22.15 -11.08
C ASP A 515 30.87 21.48 -9.69
N GLU A 516 30.77 22.24 -8.60
CA GLU A 516 30.94 21.78 -7.22
C GLU A 516 29.71 21.06 -6.65
N TYR A 517 28.52 21.31 -7.20
CA TYR A 517 27.25 20.75 -6.71
C TYR A 517 26.98 19.31 -7.15
N SER A 518 26.04 18.64 -6.47
CA SER A 518 25.58 17.31 -6.87
C SER A 518 24.89 17.30 -8.24
N ALA A 519 24.87 16.15 -8.93
CA ALA A 519 24.23 16.03 -10.24
C ALA A 519 22.70 16.31 -10.18
N VAL A 520 22.07 16.07 -9.03
CA VAL A 520 20.65 16.35 -8.80
C VAL A 520 20.43 17.85 -8.60
N ALA A 521 21.26 18.49 -7.77
CA ALA A 521 21.24 19.93 -7.57
C ALA A 521 21.50 20.72 -8.86
N LYS A 522 22.48 20.30 -9.68
CA LYS A 522 22.76 20.94 -10.98
C LYS A 522 21.55 20.95 -11.92
N ALA A 523 20.83 19.83 -12.02
CA ALA A 523 19.63 19.76 -12.85
C ALA A 523 18.53 20.69 -12.31
N TYR A 524 18.33 20.69 -11.00
CA TYR A 524 17.33 21.53 -10.33
C TYR A 524 17.63 23.03 -10.49
N ILE A 525 18.89 23.46 -10.29
CA ILE A 525 19.34 24.84 -10.51
C ILE A 525 19.00 25.30 -11.93
N LEU A 526 19.33 24.50 -12.94
CA LEU A 526 19.07 24.88 -14.34
C LEU A 526 17.58 25.00 -14.63
N GLU A 527 16.75 24.13 -14.07
CA GLU A 527 15.30 24.20 -14.21
C GLU A 527 14.73 25.47 -13.56
N GLU A 528 15.09 25.79 -12.30
CA GLU A 528 14.57 26.97 -11.61
C GLU A 528 15.08 28.29 -12.23
N LEU A 529 16.36 28.37 -12.62
CA LEU A 529 16.89 29.57 -13.30
C LEU A 529 16.29 29.74 -14.71
N ALA A 530 16.00 28.65 -15.42
CA ALA A 530 15.33 28.73 -16.73
C ALA A 530 13.86 29.17 -16.60
N ARG A 531 13.17 28.81 -15.51
CA ARG A 531 11.83 29.34 -15.21
C ARG A 531 11.85 30.84 -14.90
N ASP A 532 12.89 31.32 -14.21
CA ASP A 532 13.06 32.75 -13.92
C ASP A 532 13.39 33.55 -15.19
N ASN A 533 14.39 33.11 -15.97
CA ASN A 533 14.80 33.79 -17.20
C ASN A 533 15.40 32.82 -18.23
N MET A 534 14.55 32.23 -19.07
CA MET A 534 14.96 31.28 -20.12
C MET A 534 16.00 31.89 -21.06
N VAL A 535 15.80 33.13 -21.52
CA VAL A 535 16.69 33.80 -22.50
C VAL A 535 18.12 33.90 -21.97
N LYS A 536 18.30 34.31 -20.71
CA LYS A 536 19.63 34.41 -20.09
C LYS A 536 20.28 33.03 -19.90
N MET A 537 19.48 31.99 -19.73
CA MET A 537 19.95 30.62 -19.49
C MET A 537 20.25 29.82 -20.75
N ARG A 538 19.75 30.21 -21.94
CA ARG A 538 20.00 29.54 -23.24
C ARG A 538 21.47 29.12 -23.45
N PRO A 539 22.48 30.01 -23.31
CA PRO A 539 23.87 29.63 -23.58
C PRO A 539 24.39 28.54 -22.62
N ILE A 540 23.94 28.58 -21.37
CA ILE A 540 24.34 27.62 -20.32
C ILE A 540 23.65 26.28 -20.56
N LEU A 541 22.36 26.29 -20.93
CA LEU A 541 21.60 25.09 -21.29
C LEU A 541 22.22 24.40 -22.52
N ILE A 542 22.51 25.14 -23.58
CA ILE A 542 23.13 24.60 -24.79
C ILE A 542 24.48 23.96 -24.48
N LYS A 543 25.35 24.64 -23.71
CA LYS A 543 26.63 24.07 -23.24
C LYS A 543 26.44 22.79 -22.41
N SER A 544 25.35 22.73 -21.64
CA SER A 544 25.02 21.62 -20.74
C SER A 544 24.54 20.35 -21.45
N LEU A 545 24.18 20.41 -22.74
CA LEU A 545 23.92 19.21 -23.56
C LEU A 545 25.11 18.24 -23.61
N GLY A 546 26.33 18.76 -23.38
CA GLY A 546 27.56 17.98 -23.33
C GLY A 546 27.99 17.49 -21.95
N ALA A 547 27.14 17.64 -20.92
CA ALA A 547 27.43 17.24 -19.54
C ALA A 547 27.59 15.71 -19.41
N SER A 548 28.28 15.25 -18.36
CA SER A 548 28.51 13.81 -18.11
C SER A 548 27.26 13.08 -17.60
N SER A 549 26.42 13.75 -16.81
CA SER A 549 25.18 13.21 -16.24
C SER A 549 24.08 13.03 -17.29
N LYS A 550 23.51 11.82 -17.39
CA LYS A 550 22.37 11.53 -18.30
C LYS A 550 21.11 12.30 -17.91
N LYS A 551 20.77 12.30 -16.61
CA LYS A 551 19.60 12.99 -16.06
C LYS A 551 19.64 14.49 -16.36
N MET A 552 20.81 15.10 -16.24
CA MET A 552 21.02 16.52 -16.57
C MET A 552 20.79 16.80 -18.05
N ARG A 553 21.28 15.94 -18.96
CA ARG A 553 21.04 16.10 -20.40
C ARG A 553 19.56 15.97 -20.75
N GLU A 554 18.87 14.99 -20.18
CA GLU A 554 17.43 14.79 -20.39
C GLU A 554 16.60 16.00 -19.92
N SER A 555 16.89 16.57 -18.74
CA SER A 555 16.25 17.81 -18.27
C SER A 555 16.52 19.00 -19.21
N VAL A 556 17.77 19.18 -19.65
CA VAL A 556 18.15 20.27 -20.56
C VAL A 556 17.45 20.14 -21.92
N VAL A 557 17.40 18.93 -22.49
CA VAL A 557 16.66 18.66 -23.74
C VAL A 557 15.20 19.05 -23.60
N LYS A 558 14.54 18.62 -22.51
CA LYS A 558 13.13 18.95 -22.24
C LYS A 558 12.89 20.47 -22.13
N LEU A 559 13.81 21.23 -21.54
CA LEU A 559 13.72 22.68 -21.44
C LEU A 559 13.88 23.35 -22.82
N LEU A 560 14.92 22.96 -23.58
CA LEU A 560 15.24 23.56 -24.88
C LEU A 560 14.21 23.18 -25.97
N SER A 561 13.67 21.96 -25.95
CA SER A 561 12.58 21.53 -26.84
C SER A 561 11.33 22.40 -26.75
N LYS A 562 11.08 23.03 -25.60
CA LYS A 562 9.96 23.95 -25.39
C LYS A 562 10.27 25.40 -25.80
N ASP A 563 11.54 25.74 -25.99
CA ASP A 563 12.01 27.08 -26.32
C ASP A 563 12.36 27.19 -27.81
N VAL A 564 11.32 27.36 -28.64
CA VAL A 564 11.45 27.43 -30.10
C VAL A 564 12.38 28.57 -30.55
N GLU A 565 12.46 29.66 -29.80
CA GLU A 565 13.34 30.79 -30.10
C GLU A 565 14.83 30.45 -29.92
N ALA A 566 15.18 29.41 -29.16
CA ALA A 566 16.55 28.92 -29.05
C ALA A 566 16.99 28.11 -30.28
N ALA A 567 16.11 27.85 -31.24
CA ALA A 567 16.38 26.94 -32.35
C ALA A 567 17.58 27.35 -33.22
N GLU A 568 17.81 28.66 -33.41
CA GLU A 568 18.99 29.13 -34.14
C GLU A 568 20.29 28.85 -33.38
N ASP A 569 20.33 29.14 -32.08
CA ASP A 569 21.48 28.88 -31.22
C ASP A 569 21.75 27.37 -31.07
N VAL A 570 20.69 26.56 -30.97
CA VAL A 570 20.77 25.09 -30.89
C VAL A 570 21.27 24.49 -32.20
N ALA A 571 20.83 25.02 -33.36
CA ALA A 571 21.23 24.50 -34.67
C ALA A 571 22.73 24.62 -34.94
N VAL A 572 23.41 25.61 -34.35
CA VAL A 572 24.89 25.75 -34.42
C VAL A 572 25.60 24.48 -33.91
N GLU A 573 25.01 23.79 -32.93
CA GLU A 573 25.60 22.63 -32.27
C GLU A 573 25.43 21.31 -33.05
N LEU A 574 24.76 21.31 -34.22
CA LEU A 574 24.70 20.13 -35.12
C LEU A 574 26.10 19.63 -35.53
N ASN A 575 27.07 20.54 -35.53
CA ASN A 575 28.47 20.26 -35.87
C ASN A 575 29.39 20.05 -34.64
N ASN A 576 28.83 19.93 -33.43
CA ASN A 576 29.62 19.77 -32.22
C ASN A 576 30.52 18.53 -32.28
N LYS A 577 31.73 18.61 -31.70
CA LYS A 577 32.70 17.49 -31.67
C LYS A 577 32.17 16.27 -30.90
N LYS A 578 31.39 16.47 -29.84
CA LYS A 578 30.81 15.41 -29.00
C LYS A 578 29.60 14.77 -29.68
N LYS A 579 29.65 13.44 -29.88
CA LYS A 579 28.55 12.65 -30.47
C LYS A 579 27.22 12.86 -29.73
N ILE A 580 27.25 12.84 -28.39
CA ILE A 580 26.04 12.97 -27.55
C ILE A 580 25.35 14.33 -27.70
N VAL A 581 26.10 15.40 -27.96
CA VAL A 581 25.54 16.74 -28.17
C VAL A 581 24.79 16.76 -29.50
N ARG A 582 25.41 16.22 -30.57
CA ARG A 582 24.77 16.15 -31.89
C ARG A 582 23.47 15.35 -31.86
N GLU A 583 23.43 14.25 -31.13
CA GLU A 583 22.20 13.43 -30.97
C GLU A 583 21.05 14.23 -30.35
N HIS A 584 21.31 14.91 -29.24
CA HIS A 584 20.29 15.70 -28.55
C HIS A 584 19.89 16.96 -29.31
N VAL A 585 20.81 17.58 -30.05
CA VAL A 585 20.50 18.71 -30.94
C VAL A 585 19.54 18.25 -32.06
N MET A 586 19.80 17.10 -32.68
CA MET A 586 18.90 16.54 -33.71
C MET A 586 17.51 16.24 -33.13
N GLU A 587 17.44 15.69 -31.91
CA GLU A 587 16.19 15.45 -31.19
C GLU A 587 15.41 16.75 -30.93
N ILE A 588 16.06 17.80 -30.40
CA ILE A 588 15.44 19.11 -30.12
C ILE A 588 14.92 19.76 -31.42
N LEU A 589 15.74 19.77 -32.49
CA LEU A 589 15.38 20.41 -33.75
C LEU A 589 14.23 19.71 -34.48
N ILE A 590 14.13 18.39 -34.37
CA ILE A 590 12.98 17.63 -34.89
C ILE A 590 11.73 17.94 -34.08
N ASP A 591 11.85 18.06 -32.75
CA ASP A 591 10.71 18.32 -31.86
C ASP A 591 10.06 19.70 -32.09
N TYR A 592 10.83 20.69 -32.57
CA TYR A 592 10.28 21.98 -33.00
C TYR A 592 9.29 21.87 -34.18
N LYS A 593 9.36 20.81 -34.99
CA LYS A 593 8.49 20.57 -36.16
C LYS A 593 8.48 21.72 -37.18
N ILE A 594 9.61 22.41 -37.33
CA ILE A 594 9.81 23.51 -38.29
C ILE A 594 10.65 23.00 -39.47
N GLU A 595 10.15 23.20 -40.70
CA GLU A 595 10.74 22.66 -41.93
C GLU A 595 12.22 23.05 -42.13
N LYS A 596 12.57 24.32 -41.85
CA LYS A 596 13.95 24.83 -41.89
C LYS A 596 14.91 23.95 -41.08
N TYR A 597 14.55 23.60 -39.84
CA TYR A 597 15.44 22.84 -38.96
C TYR A 597 15.44 21.33 -39.27
N MET A 598 14.31 20.79 -39.74
CA MET A 598 14.28 19.40 -40.23
C MET A 598 15.18 19.21 -41.45
N GLN A 599 15.22 20.17 -42.38
CA GLN A 599 16.16 20.16 -43.51
C GLN A 599 17.62 20.21 -43.04
N LEU A 600 17.95 21.05 -42.06
CA LEU A 600 19.30 21.10 -41.47
C LEU A 600 19.72 19.77 -40.83
N VAL A 601 18.79 19.08 -40.15
CA VAL A 601 19.06 17.73 -39.62
C VAL A 601 19.28 16.73 -40.76
N GLN A 602 18.49 16.81 -41.84
CA GLN A 602 18.64 15.94 -43.01
C GLN A 602 20.01 16.12 -43.68
N GLU A 603 20.46 17.37 -43.87
CA GLU A 603 21.80 17.68 -44.38
C GLU A 603 22.89 17.15 -43.43
N ALA A 604 22.73 17.36 -42.12
CA ALA A 604 23.68 16.88 -41.13
C ALA A 604 23.80 15.35 -41.11
N LEU A 605 22.72 14.60 -41.40
CA LEU A 605 22.74 13.13 -41.48
C LEU A 605 23.52 12.59 -42.68
N GLN A 606 23.73 13.39 -43.73
CA GLN A 606 24.56 12.99 -44.88
C GLN A 606 26.07 12.96 -44.56
N GLU A 607 26.48 13.62 -43.47
CA GLU A 607 27.87 13.61 -43.05
C GLU A 607 28.29 12.28 -42.42
N LYS A 608 29.48 11.78 -42.80
CA LYS A 608 30.05 10.52 -42.27
C LYS A 608 30.08 10.45 -40.74
N LYS A 609 30.28 11.58 -40.05
CA LYS A 609 30.36 11.67 -38.58
C LYS A 609 29.02 11.42 -37.87
N ASN A 610 27.91 11.43 -38.62
CA ASN A 610 26.54 11.25 -38.14
C ASN A 610 25.89 9.96 -38.67
N ALA A 611 26.64 9.11 -39.39
CA ALA A 611 26.17 7.80 -39.86
C ALA A 611 25.47 6.92 -38.80
N PRO A 612 25.91 6.87 -37.53
CA PRO A 612 25.21 6.09 -36.50
C PRO A 612 23.80 6.57 -36.15
N PHE A 613 23.42 7.78 -36.58
CA PHE A 613 22.14 8.40 -36.28
C PHE A 613 21.10 8.26 -37.41
N ILE A 614 21.53 7.79 -38.59
CA ILE A 614 20.67 7.61 -39.77
C ILE A 614 19.52 6.65 -39.44
N GLU A 615 19.82 5.52 -38.81
CA GLU A 615 18.80 4.53 -38.40
C GLU A 615 17.76 5.11 -37.44
N LYS A 616 18.15 6.09 -36.63
CA LYS A 616 17.30 6.71 -35.61
C LYS A 616 16.43 7.85 -36.16
N PHE A 617 17.01 8.76 -36.95
CA PHE A 617 16.35 10.00 -37.34
C PHE A 617 15.90 10.07 -38.81
N ALA A 618 16.45 9.28 -39.72
CA ALA A 618 16.03 9.32 -41.13
C ALA A 618 14.53 8.98 -41.33
N PRO A 619 13.95 7.99 -40.63
CA PRO A 619 12.51 7.71 -40.72
C PRO A 619 11.63 8.88 -40.27
N LEU A 620 12.13 9.73 -39.36
CA LEU A 620 11.38 10.86 -38.79
C LEU A 620 11.33 12.06 -39.75
N LEU A 621 12.18 12.10 -40.78
CA LEU A 621 12.32 13.22 -41.71
C LEU A 621 11.57 13.01 -43.04
N GLU A 622 11.23 11.76 -43.42
CA GLU A 622 10.66 11.42 -44.74
C GLU A 622 9.13 11.33 -44.78
N ILE A 623 8.43 11.64 -43.67
CA ILE A 623 6.95 11.53 -43.56
C ILE A 623 6.20 12.49 -44.52
N GLY A 624 6.89 13.42 -45.20
CA GLY A 624 6.28 14.42 -46.09
C GLY A 624 6.33 14.16 -47.61
N LYS A 625 7.08 13.19 -48.14
CA LYS A 625 7.27 13.04 -49.60
C LYS A 625 7.48 11.60 -50.06
N VAL A 626 6.42 10.78 -50.18
CA VAL A 626 6.52 9.51 -50.93
C VAL A 626 5.29 9.32 -51.84
N GLY A 627 5.51 9.51 -53.13
CA GLY A 627 4.69 8.97 -54.21
C GLY A 627 5.52 7.98 -55.04
N GLY A 628 5.13 6.69 -54.98
CA GLY A 628 4.97 5.84 -56.18
C GLY A 628 6.15 5.35 -57.04
N ASP A 629 7.43 5.35 -56.63
CA ASP A 629 8.52 4.77 -57.48
C ASP A 629 9.29 3.61 -56.80
N SER A 630 9.25 2.40 -57.39
CA SER A 630 9.84 1.18 -56.79
C SER A 630 11.37 1.14 -56.78
N ARG A 631 12.05 1.89 -57.66
CA ARG A 631 13.52 2.01 -57.69
C ARG A 631 14.09 2.70 -56.45
N ASN A 632 13.31 3.55 -55.78
CA ASN A 632 13.75 4.29 -54.60
C ASN A 632 13.76 3.40 -53.34
N ILE A 633 12.90 2.38 -53.30
CA ILE A 633 12.78 1.45 -52.16
C ILE A 633 13.96 0.46 -52.13
N GLU A 634 14.43 -0.03 -53.28
CA GLU A 634 15.58 -0.93 -53.36
C GLU A 634 16.88 -0.26 -52.91
N GLU A 635 17.09 1.01 -53.25
CA GLU A 635 18.24 1.78 -52.79
C GLU A 635 18.18 2.01 -51.26
N LEU A 636 17.00 2.30 -50.72
CA LEU A 636 16.76 2.44 -49.28
C LEU A 636 17.01 1.11 -48.52
N CYS A 637 16.51 -0.01 -49.04
CA CYS A 637 16.75 -1.34 -48.49
C CYS A 637 18.24 -1.70 -48.47
N SER A 638 18.98 -1.33 -49.52
CA SER A 638 20.42 -1.55 -49.62
C SER A 638 21.24 -0.73 -48.61
N ARG A 639 20.72 0.42 -48.17
CA ARG A 639 21.33 1.24 -47.09
C ARG A 639 21.01 0.70 -45.70
N ILE A 640 19.82 0.10 -45.51
CA ILE A 640 19.41 -0.52 -44.24
C ILE A 640 20.17 -1.82 -43.98
N VAL A 641 20.28 -2.67 -45.00
CA VAL A 641 20.92 -3.99 -44.93
C VAL A 641 22.22 -3.96 -45.70
N THR A 642 23.31 -3.65 -45.00
CA THR A 642 24.66 -3.82 -45.55
C THR A 642 24.96 -5.30 -45.80
N GLU A 643 25.94 -5.61 -46.65
CA GLU A 643 26.35 -6.99 -46.97
C GLU A 643 26.68 -7.82 -45.71
N GLN A 644 27.32 -7.21 -44.71
CA GLN A 644 27.59 -7.84 -43.41
C GLN A 644 26.29 -8.16 -42.65
N LYS A 645 25.32 -7.24 -42.64
CA LYS A 645 24.01 -7.46 -41.98
C LYS A 645 23.19 -8.53 -42.72
N ARG A 646 23.21 -8.53 -44.06
CA ARG A 646 22.59 -9.58 -44.88
C ARG A 646 23.12 -10.95 -44.47
N ASN A 647 24.45 -11.11 -44.45
CA ASN A 647 25.08 -12.38 -44.09
C ASN A 647 24.72 -12.83 -42.66
N ALA A 648 24.71 -11.91 -41.70
CA ALA A 648 24.34 -12.21 -40.32
C ALA A 648 22.87 -12.64 -40.19
N LEU A 649 21.94 -11.97 -40.89
CA LEU A 649 20.52 -12.33 -40.89
C LEU A 649 20.27 -13.67 -41.57
N VAL A 650 20.86 -13.91 -42.74
CA VAL A 650 20.72 -15.19 -43.46
C VAL A 650 21.32 -16.33 -42.65
N GLN A 651 22.46 -16.12 -41.97
CA GLN A 651 23.05 -17.12 -41.08
C GLN A 651 22.15 -17.44 -39.88
N TRP A 652 21.48 -16.42 -39.32
CA TRP A 652 20.58 -16.60 -38.19
C TRP A 652 19.27 -17.31 -38.59
N ILE A 653 18.70 -16.95 -39.74
CA ILE A 653 17.45 -17.53 -40.27
C ILE A 653 17.70 -18.92 -40.89
N GLY A 654 18.91 -19.16 -41.40
CA GLY A 654 19.33 -20.43 -42.00
C GLY A 654 19.02 -20.58 -43.49
N PHE A 655 18.32 -19.62 -44.10
CA PHE A 655 17.98 -19.62 -45.52
C PHE A 655 17.66 -18.20 -46.02
N GLU A 656 17.72 -17.99 -47.34
CA GLU A 656 17.32 -16.71 -47.96
C GLU A 656 15.80 -16.63 -48.12
N PRO A 657 15.17 -15.47 -47.84
CA PRO A 657 13.75 -15.26 -48.04
C PRO A 657 13.35 -15.44 -49.51
N THR A 658 12.33 -16.25 -49.75
CA THR A 658 11.72 -16.46 -51.07
C THR A 658 10.31 -15.89 -51.07
N ILE A 659 10.20 -14.55 -51.07
CA ILE A 659 8.93 -13.82 -50.98
C ILE A 659 8.65 -13.16 -52.32
N ARG A 660 7.45 -13.33 -52.87
CA ARG A 660 7.05 -12.67 -54.12
C ARG A 660 6.78 -11.18 -53.94
N LEU A 661 6.89 -10.41 -55.01
CA LEU A 661 6.38 -9.03 -55.05
C LEU A 661 4.84 -9.01 -55.00
N ARG A 662 4.24 -7.93 -54.47
CA ARG A 662 2.80 -7.86 -54.14
C ARG A 662 1.87 -8.24 -55.30
N ASP A 663 2.15 -7.72 -56.49
CA ASP A 663 1.32 -7.89 -57.69
C ASP A 663 2.01 -8.72 -58.80
N SER A 664 3.08 -9.46 -58.47
CA SER A 664 3.85 -10.26 -59.43
C SER A 664 4.10 -11.68 -58.91
N LYS A 665 4.38 -12.61 -59.82
CA LYS A 665 4.87 -13.95 -59.48
C LYS A 665 6.39 -13.99 -59.28
N GLU A 666 7.08 -12.89 -59.54
CA GLU A 666 8.52 -12.74 -59.36
C GLU A 666 8.89 -12.68 -57.88
N ILE A 667 10.01 -13.33 -57.53
CA ILE A 667 10.60 -13.31 -56.18
C ILE A 667 11.37 -11.99 -56.03
N ALA A 668 11.11 -11.28 -54.92
CA ALA A 668 11.81 -10.05 -54.59
C ALA A 668 13.30 -10.33 -54.28
N ASP A 669 14.18 -9.36 -54.55
CA ASP A 669 15.57 -9.44 -54.08
C ASP A 669 15.58 -9.61 -52.55
N ALA A 670 16.34 -10.59 -52.05
CA ALA A 670 16.38 -10.96 -50.64
C ALA A 670 16.69 -9.77 -49.70
N THR A 671 17.34 -8.72 -50.20
CA THR A 671 17.64 -7.48 -49.46
C THR A 671 16.36 -6.75 -49.02
N VAL A 672 15.29 -6.81 -49.81
CA VAL A 672 14.01 -6.14 -49.51
C VAL A 672 13.29 -6.74 -48.29
N PRO A 673 12.96 -8.05 -48.26
CA PRO A 673 12.35 -8.66 -47.08
C PRO A 673 13.28 -8.69 -45.85
N LEU A 674 14.60 -8.80 -46.04
CA LEU A 674 15.55 -8.68 -44.92
C LEU A 674 15.57 -7.26 -44.33
N ALA A 675 15.47 -6.22 -45.16
CA ALA A 675 15.38 -4.85 -44.69
C ALA A 675 14.11 -4.61 -43.89
N TYR A 676 12.98 -5.13 -44.38
CA TYR A 676 11.70 -5.07 -43.68
C TYR A 676 11.79 -5.70 -42.28
N ILE A 677 12.35 -6.90 -42.17
CA ILE A 677 12.49 -7.60 -40.87
C ILE A 677 13.48 -6.90 -39.94
N GLN A 678 14.60 -6.40 -40.47
CA GLN A 678 15.64 -5.73 -39.68
C GLN A 678 15.09 -4.50 -38.93
N GLN A 679 14.14 -3.78 -39.54
CA GLN A 679 13.50 -2.61 -38.94
C GLN A 679 12.72 -2.96 -37.66
N TYR A 680 12.17 -4.17 -37.59
CA TYR A 680 11.43 -4.65 -36.42
C TYR A 680 12.35 -5.35 -35.41
N ILE A 681 13.30 -6.19 -35.85
CA ILE A 681 14.19 -6.94 -34.95
C ILE A 681 15.10 -6.04 -34.10
N SER A 682 15.59 -4.94 -34.67
CA SER A 682 16.54 -4.04 -34.00
C SER A 682 15.92 -3.21 -32.88
N ASP A 683 14.58 -3.19 -32.82
CA ASP A 683 13.82 -2.42 -31.87
C ASP A 683 13.17 -3.32 -30.81
N SER A 684 13.10 -2.77 -29.62
CA SER A 684 12.58 -3.43 -28.45
C SER A 684 11.12 -3.04 -28.16
N VAL A 685 10.58 -2.06 -28.88
CA VAL A 685 9.18 -1.59 -28.80
C VAL A 685 8.29 -2.42 -29.73
N ILE A 686 7.15 -2.88 -29.21
CA ILE A 686 6.16 -3.66 -29.97
C ILE A 686 5.10 -2.71 -30.54
N GLU A 687 5.30 -2.29 -31.78
CA GLU A 687 4.37 -1.42 -32.51
C GLU A 687 4.45 -1.68 -34.02
N LYS A 688 3.48 -1.12 -34.77
CA LYS A 688 3.51 -1.03 -36.23
C LYS A 688 4.33 0.19 -36.62
N LYS A 689 5.31 0.02 -37.50
CA LYS A 689 6.23 1.11 -37.92
C LYS A 689 5.87 1.60 -39.31
N GLU A 690 5.24 2.76 -39.43
CA GLU A 690 4.78 3.29 -40.72
C GLU A 690 5.89 3.35 -41.78
N ALA A 691 7.10 3.74 -41.40
CA ALA A 691 8.26 3.77 -42.30
C ALA A 691 8.67 2.38 -42.82
N ALA A 692 8.54 1.32 -42.00
CA ALA A 692 8.83 -0.05 -42.42
C ALA A 692 7.73 -0.60 -43.34
N GLU A 693 6.48 -0.19 -43.14
CA GLU A 693 5.34 -0.64 -43.94
C GLU A 693 5.41 -0.18 -45.39
N VAL A 694 6.13 0.90 -45.69
CA VAL A 694 6.45 1.29 -47.07
C VAL A 694 7.20 0.15 -47.78
N ILE A 695 8.18 -0.47 -47.12
CA ILE A 695 8.91 -1.63 -47.66
C ILE A 695 7.98 -2.84 -47.74
N GLY A 696 7.25 -3.14 -46.66
CA GLY A 696 6.32 -4.27 -46.59
C GLY A 696 5.24 -4.24 -47.67
N SER A 697 4.78 -3.04 -48.06
CA SER A 697 3.75 -2.83 -49.08
C SER A 697 4.15 -3.29 -50.50
N THR A 698 5.43 -3.59 -50.73
CA THR A 698 5.95 -4.10 -52.01
C THR A 698 5.97 -5.63 -52.09
N LEU A 699 5.79 -6.32 -50.96
CA LEU A 699 5.91 -7.76 -50.82
C LEU A 699 4.53 -8.43 -50.79
N ASN A 700 4.46 -9.70 -51.20
CA ASN A 700 3.25 -10.50 -51.15
C ASN A 700 2.89 -10.83 -49.69
N GLU A 701 1.66 -10.51 -49.31
CA GLU A 701 1.17 -10.61 -47.93
C GLU A 701 1.10 -12.06 -47.41
N GLN A 702 0.73 -13.02 -48.28
CA GLN A 702 0.62 -14.42 -47.90
C GLN A 702 2.01 -15.06 -47.71
N ASP A 703 2.96 -14.77 -48.60
CA ASP A 703 4.34 -15.23 -48.47
C ASP A 703 5.02 -14.62 -47.23
N LEU A 704 4.76 -13.34 -46.95
CA LEU A 704 5.24 -12.66 -45.74
C LEU A 704 4.70 -13.33 -44.48
N LYS A 705 3.41 -13.67 -44.44
CA LYS A 705 2.79 -14.37 -43.31
C LYS A 705 3.45 -15.71 -43.05
N GLU A 706 3.63 -16.53 -44.08
CA GLU A 706 4.29 -17.84 -43.97
C GLU A 706 5.75 -17.67 -43.48
N TYR A 707 6.47 -16.69 -44.02
CA TYR A 707 7.84 -16.41 -43.63
C TYR A 707 7.96 -15.93 -42.17
N VAL A 708 7.08 -15.03 -41.73
CA VAL A 708 7.02 -14.56 -40.34
C VAL A 708 6.73 -15.72 -39.39
N GLN A 709 5.84 -16.65 -39.76
CA GLN A 709 5.57 -17.84 -38.97
C GLN A 709 6.82 -18.72 -38.81
N VAL A 710 7.61 -18.92 -39.88
CA VAL A 710 8.86 -19.68 -39.82
C VAL A 710 9.90 -18.98 -38.95
N ILE A 711 10.10 -17.67 -39.11
CA ILE A 711 11.04 -16.88 -38.30
C ILE A 711 10.67 -16.93 -36.82
N TYR A 712 9.37 -16.83 -36.50
CA TYR A 712 8.90 -16.96 -35.13
C TYR A 712 9.26 -18.33 -34.55
N GLN A 713 9.05 -19.43 -35.29
CA GLN A 713 9.43 -20.76 -34.80
C GLN A 713 10.94 -20.90 -34.60
N ILE A 714 11.76 -20.34 -35.49
CA ILE A 714 13.22 -20.31 -35.32
C ILE A 714 13.60 -19.53 -34.05
N TRP A 715 13.01 -18.36 -33.83
CA TRP A 715 13.26 -17.55 -32.65
C TRP A 715 12.85 -18.28 -31.35
N ILE A 716 11.69 -18.94 -31.34
CA ILE A 716 11.25 -19.79 -30.22
C ILE A 716 12.23 -20.94 -29.97
N SER A 717 12.69 -21.63 -31.02
CA SER A 717 13.67 -22.73 -30.89
C SER A 717 15.03 -22.29 -30.31
N GLN A 718 15.34 -20.99 -30.41
CA GLN A 718 16.53 -20.35 -29.85
C GLN A 718 16.23 -19.67 -28.50
N ASP A 719 15.27 -20.20 -27.75
CA ASP A 719 14.86 -19.73 -26.42
C ASP A 719 14.37 -18.27 -26.40
N ALA A 720 13.78 -17.79 -27.50
CA ALA A 720 13.17 -16.46 -27.59
C ALA A 720 14.09 -15.32 -27.12
N ASP A 721 15.30 -15.23 -27.70
CA ASP A 721 16.30 -14.19 -27.40
C ASP A 721 15.68 -12.79 -27.32
N VAL A 722 15.84 -12.13 -26.15
CA VAL A 722 15.25 -10.83 -25.82
C VAL A 722 15.70 -9.73 -26.79
N LYS A 723 16.92 -9.84 -27.35
CA LYS A 723 17.45 -8.86 -28.31
C LYS A 723 16.70 -8.87 -29.65
N LYS A 724 15.92 -9.92 -29.95
CA LYS A 724 15.16 -10.07 -31.19
C LYS A 724 13.65 -10.11 -30.96
N ARG A 725 13.18 -9.65 -29.79
CA ARG A 725 11.75 -9.69 -29.42
C ARG A 725 10.83 -8.90 -30.34
N GLY A 726 11.36 -7.97 -31.15
CA GLY A 726 10.60 -7.23 -32.16
C GLY A 726 9.94 -8.10 -33.23
N ILE A 727 10.33 -9.39 -33.35
CA ILE A 727 9.60 -10.39 -34.18
C ILE A 727 8.12 -10.49 -33.77
N LEU A 728 7.80 -10.23 -32.50
CA LEU A 728 6.42 -10.22 -32.03
C LEU A 728 5.55 -9.17 -32.74
N SER A 729 6.09 -8.00 -33.12
CA SER A 729 5.35 -7.02 -33.92
C SER A 729 4.89 -7.62 -35.25
N LEU A 730 5.81 -8.26 -35.98
CA LEU A 730 5.53 -8.92 -37.24
C LEU A 730 4.51 -10.06 -37.04
N TYR A 731 4.72 -10.91 -36.03
CA TYR A 731 3.81 -12.02 -35.75
C TYR A 731 2.39 -11.53 -35.45
N GLY A 732 2.26 -10.45 -34.67
CA GLY A 732 0.98 -9.81 -34.36
C GLY A 732 0.26 -9.34 -35.61
N MET A 733 0.94 -8.57 -36.47
CA MET A 733 0.37 -7.96 -37.67
C MET A 733 -0.12 -8.98 -38.70
N PHE A 734 0.61 -10.10 -38.88
CA PHE A 734 0.27 -11.14 -39.86
C PHE A 734 -0.49 -12.34 -39.25
N SER A 735 -0.90 -12.27 -37.99
CA SER A 735 -1.56 -13.38 -37.30
C SER A 735 -3.00 -13.61 -37.77
N ASP A 736 -3.35 -14.88 -38.00
CA ASP A 736 -4.73 -15.35 -38.09
C ASP A 736 -5.18 -16.04 -36.78
N ASP A 737 -6.42 -16.52 -36.72
CA ASP A 737 -6.98 -17.19 -35.54
C ASP A 737 -6.13 -18.38 -35.06
N LYS A 738 -5.47 -19.11 -35.98
CA LYS A 738 -4.61 -20.24 -35.64
C LYS A 738 -3.31 -19.76 -34.99
N MET A 739 -2.67 -18.74 -35.55
CA MET A 739 -1.46 -18.12 -35.01
C MET A 739 -1.73 -17.46 -33.65
N VAL A 740 -2.87 -16.79 -33.48
CA VAL A 740 -3.32 -16.25 -32.19
C VAL A 740 -3.44 -17.37 -31.14
N GLY A 741 -4.03 -18.52 -31.52
CA GLY A 741 -4.12 -19.68 -30.64
C GLY A 741 -2.76 -20.23 -30.20
N ILE A 742 -1.75 -20.21 -31.07
CA ILE A 742 -0.37 -20.61 -30.75
C ILE A 742 0.26 -19.61 -29.79
N LEU A 743 0.17 -18.31 -30.08
CA LEU A 743 0.78 -17.27 -29.25
C LEU A 743 0.14 -17.22 -27.86
N LYS A 744 -1.16 -17.45 -27.74
CA LYS A 744 -1.86 -17.56 -26.45
C LYS A 744 -1.27 -18.66 -25.56
N LYS A 745 -1.03 -19.86 -26.12
CA LYS A 745 -0.38 -20.96 -25.38
C LYS A 745 1.04 -20.58 -24.97
N GLN A 746 1.78 -19.91 -25.86
CA GLN A 746 3.15 -19.46 -25.57
C GLN A 746 3.21 -18.41 -24.46
N ILE A 747 2.23 -17.50 -24.40
CA ILE A 747 2.08 -16.51 -23.31
C ILE A 747 1.94 -17.23 -21.97
N ASP A 748 1.11 -18.27 -21.88
CA ASP A 748 0.95 -19.06 -20.67
C ASP A 748 2.25 -19.77 -20.26
N GLU A 749 2.96 -20.36 -21.22
CA GLU A 749 4.27 -20.97 -20.97
C GLU A 749 5.32 -19.96 -20.46
N TRP A 750 5.43 -18.79 -21.08
CA TRP A 750 6.37 -17.77 -20.64
C TRP A 750 6.08 -17.27 -19.23
N VAL A 751 4.81 -17.17 -18.85
CA VAL A 751 4.42 -16.80 -17.49
C VAL A 751 4.82 -17.89 -16.50
N LEU A 752 4.62 -19.17 -16.84
CA LEU A 752 5.05 -20.31 -16.02
C LEU A 752 6.58 -20.34 -15.84
N HIS A 753 7.34 -19.94 -16.86
CA HIS A 753 8.81 -19.87 -16.83
C HIS A 753 9.36 -18.51 -16.36
N MET A 754 8.56 -17.69 -15.66
CA MET A 754 8.97 -16.38 -15.09
C MET A 754 9.45 -15.34 -16.14
N ARG A 755 9.08 -15.51 -17.41
CA ARG A 755 9.39 -14.59 -18.53
C ARG A 755 8.27 -13.57 -18.78
N GLY A 756 7.74 -12.99 -17.71
CA GLY A 756 6.55 -12.13 -17.73
C GLY A 756 6.63 -10.88 -18.62
N LYS A 757 7.84 -10.37 -18.90
CA LYS A 757 8.05 -9.22 -19.80
C LYS A 757 7.81 -9.58 -21.27
N ILE A 758 8.28 -10.74 -21.71
CA ILE A 758 8.07 -11.25 -23.08
C ILE A 758 6.59 -11.62 -23.26
N ALA A 759 5.98 -12.23 -22.24
CA ALA A 759 4.55 -12.49 -22.25
C ALA A 759 3.72 -11.21 -22.41
N ALA A 760 4.10 -10.12 -21.73
CA ALA A 760 3.46 -8.82 -21.89
C ALA A 760 3.67 -8.22 -23.31
N ASP A 761 4.87 -8.31 -23.85
CA ASP A 761 5.19 -7.88 -25.23
C ASP A 761 4.38 -8.68 -26.28
N ALA A 762 4.17 -9.98 -26.05
CA ALA A 762 3.35 -10.83 -26.91
C ALA A 762 1.86 -10.48 -26.85
N VAL A 763 1.36 -10.03 -25.69
CA VAL A 763 0.01 -9.48 -25.60
C VAL A 763 -0.13 -8.17 -26.38
N ARG A 764 0.88 -7.29 -26.34
CA ARG A 764 0.89 -6.08 -27.17
C ARG A 764 0.86 -6.43 -28.66
N ALA A 765 1.59 -7.47 -29.06
CA ALA A 765 1.56 -7.98 -30.42
C ALA A 765 0.18 -8.49 -30.84
N LEU A 766 -0.57 -9.17 -29.96
CA LEU A 766 -1.97 -9.52 -30.25
C LEU A 766 -2.82 -8.28 -30.56
N GLY A 767 -2.54 -7.14 -29.94
CA GLY A 767 -3.23 -5.87 -30.20
C GLY A 767 -3.02 -5.34 -31.62
N LEU A 768 -1.95 -5.76 -32.31
CA LEU A 768 -1.68 -5.43 -33.71
C LEU A 768 -2.42 -6.36 -34.69
N SER A 769 -3.03 -7.44 -34.20
CA SER A 769 -3.76 -8.39 -35.03
C SER A 769 -5.11 -7.85 -35.47
N SER A 770 -5.51 -8.19 -36.70
CA SER A 770 -6.87 -7.95 -37.21
C SER A 770 -7.88 -9.03 -36.79
N SER A 771 -7.41 -10.13 -36.18
CA SER A 771 -8.25 -11.25 -35.75
C SER A 771 -9.21 -10.86 -34.62
N LYS A 772 -10.48 -11.27 -34.75
CA LYS A 772 -11.47 -11.14 -33.67
C LYS A 772 -11.08 -11.97 -32.44
N LEU A 773 -10.51 -13.17 -32.66
CA LEU A 773 -10.02 -14.04 -31.59
C LEU A 773 -8.90 -13.37 -30.78
N ALA A 774 -8.06 -12.56 -31.43
CA ALA A 774 -7.01 -11.80 -30.74
C ALA A 774 -7.63 -10.80 -29.76
N LEU A 775 -8.58 -9.98 -30.22
CA LEU A 775 -9.28 -9.02 -29.36
C LEU A 775 -10.03 -9.68 -28.20
N GLU A 776 -10.76 -10.77 -28.48
CA GLU A 776 -11.45 -11.55 -27.44
C GLU A 776 -10.46 -12.12 -26.41
N SER A 777 -9.28 -12.55 -26.86
CA SER A 777 -8.22 -13.07 -25.99
C SER A 777 -7.59 -11.98 -25.13
N ILE A 778 -7.28 -10.82 -25.70
CA ILE A 778 -6.77 -9.66 -24.96
C ILE A 778 -7.80 -9.21 -23.93
N HIS A 779 -9.09 -9.12 -24.32
CA HIS A 779 -10.19 -8.80 -23.41
C HIS A 779 -10.26 -9.77 -22.23
N ALA A 780 -10.22 -11.08 -22.49
CA ALA A 780 -10.16 -12.07 -21.42
C ALA A 780 -8.93 -11.91 -20.51
N MET A 781 -7.76 -11.57 -21.09
CA MET A 781 -6.53 -11.38 -20.33
C MET A 781 -6.54 -10.11 -19.46
N ALA A 782 -7.13 -9.02 -19.93
CA ALA A 782 -7.22 -7.74 -19.21
C ALA A 782 -7.97 -7.85 -17.88
N PHE A 783 -8.92 -8.79 -17.77
CA PHE A 783 -9.77 -8.95 -16.59
C PHE A 783 -9.44 -10.20 -15.76
N LYS A 784 -9.15 -11.34 -16.39
CA LYS A 784 -9.05 -12.64 -15.68
C LYS A 784 -7.61 -13.11 -15.46
N TYR A 785 -6.62 -12.52 -16.13
CA TYR A 785 -5.27 -13.07 -16.10
C TYR A 785 -4.57 -12.79 -14.76
N LYS A 786 -4.00 -13.80 -14.12
CA LYS A 786 -3.41 -13.67 -12.77
C LYS A 786 -2.17 -12.79 -12.73
N HIS A 787 -1.32 -12.86 -13.76
CA HIS A 787 -0.04 -12.15 -13.80
C HIS A 787 -0.21 -10.66 -14.15
N LYS A 788 0.24 -9.77 -13.26
CA LYS A 788 0.00 -8.31 -13.33
C LYS A 788 0.51 -7.65 -14.62
N LEU A 789 1.73 -7.98 -15.07
CA LEU A 789 2.30 -7.38 -16.28
C LEU A 789 1.52 -7.73 -17.55
N VAL A 790 1.03 -8.97 -17.65
CA VAL A 790 0.24 -9.44 -18.80
C VAL A 790 -1.13 -8.78 -18.79
N ARG A 791 -1.75 -8.67 -17.60
CA ARG A 791 -3.03 -7.97 -17.42
C ARG A 791 -2.95 -6.50 -17.82
N ASN A 792 -1.88 -5.79 -17.41
CA ASN A 792 -1.68 -4.39 -17.76
C ASN A 792 -1.44 -4.19 -19.26
N ALA A 793 -0.58 -5.03 -19.87
CA ALA A 793 -0.35 -4.99 -21.31
C ALA A 793 -1.63 -5.27 -22.12
N ALA A 794 -2.51 -6.15 -21.62
CA ALA A 794 -3.79 -6.40 -22.25
C ALA A 794 -4.73 -5.19 -22.20
N LYS A 795 -4.74 -4.44 -21.08
CA LYS A 795 -5.51 -3.19 -20.97
C LYS A 795 -4.98 -2.12 -21.93
N GLU A 796 -3.65 -1.93 -21.99
CA GLU A 796 -3.00 -1.03 -22.95
C GLU A 796 -3.38 -1.38 -24.40
N ALA A 797 -3.36 -2.67 -24.73
CA ALA A 797 -3.70 -3.15 -26.08
C ALA A 797 -5.18 -2.93 -26.45
N LEU A 798 -6.12 -3.09 -25.50
CA LEU A 798 -7.55 -2.77 -25.74
C LEU A 798 -7.77 -1.29 -26.00
N SER A 799 -7.12 -0.42 -25.21
CA SER A 799 -7.19 1.03 -25.37
C SER A 799 -6.74 1.47 -26.76
N LEU A 800 -5.60 0.93 -27.21
CA LEU A 800 -5.08 1.19 -28.56
C LEU A 800 -6.01 0.63 -29.66
N ALA A 801 -6.58 -0.55 -29.45
CA ALA A 801 -7.49 -1.19 -30.39
C ALA A 801 -8.81 -0.41 -30.57
N ALA A 802 -9.33 0.19 -29.50
CA ALA A 802 -10.51 1.06 -29.53
C ALA A 802 -10.20 2.37 -30.29
N LYS A 803 -9.10 3.04 -29.90
CA LYS A 803 -8.64 4.28 -30.54
C LYS A 803 -8.44 4.13 -32.05
N THR A 804 -7.86 3.00 -32.49
CA THR A 804 -7.62 2.70 -33.92
C THR A 804 -8.92 2.51 -34.70
N ARG A 805 -9.98 2.03 -34.05
CA ARG A 805 -11.31 1.80 -34.65
C ARG A 805 -12.22 3.02 -34.57
N GLY A 806 -11.78 4.11 -33.93
CA GLY A 806 -12.58 5.31 -33.74
C GLY A 806 -13.82 5.09 -32.85
N ILE A 807 -13.81 4.05 -32.01
CA ILE A 807 -14.86 3.74 -31.04
C ILE A 807 -14.30 3.87 -29.63
N THR A 808 -15.17 4.00 -28.63
CA THR A 808 -14.72 4.04 -27.23
C THR A 808 -14.30 2.64 -26.75
N GLU A 809 -13.52 2.58 -25.66
CA GLU A 809 -13.18 1.31 -25.03
C GLU A 809 -14.44 0.54 -24.60
N GLU A 810 -15.46 1.24 -24.07
CA GLU A 810 -16.69 0.58 -23.66
C GLU A 810 -17.49 0.03 -24.85
N GLU A 811 -17.49 0.73 -25.99
CA GLU A 811 -18.11 0.25 -27.24
C GLU A 811 -17.40 -0.99 -27.79
N LEU A 812 -16.07 -1.00 -27.75
CA LEU A 812 -15.30 -2.19 -28.13
C LEU A 812 -15.62 -3.36 -27.20
N GLU A 813 -15.66 -3.13 -25.90
CA GLU A 813 -15.98 -4.17 -24.92
C GLU A 813 -17.42 -4.70 -25.02
N ASP A 814 -18.38 -3.90 -25.49
CA ASP A 814 -19.74 -4.35 -25.80
C ASP A 814 -19.76 -5.33 -26.99
N GLN A 815 -18.95 -5.07 -28.00
CA GLN A 815 -18.82 -5.93 -29.19
C GLN A 815 -18.06 -7.23 -28.90
N LEU A 816 -17.22 -7.24 -27.86
CA LEU A 816 -16.38 -8.38 -27.46
C LEU A 816 -17.04 -9.33 -26.44
N VAL A 817 -18.32 -9.11 -26.10
CA VAL A 817 -19.04 -10.02 -25.21
C VAL A 817 -19.19 -11.40 -25.88
N PRO A 818 -18.62 -12.48 -25.31
CA PRO A 818 -18.67 -13.78 -25.94
C PRO A 818 -20.10 -14.34 -25.91
N ASN A 819 -20.54 -15.00 -26.98
CA ASN A 819 -21.79 -15.75 -26.99
C ASN A 819 -21.69 -17.14 -26.32
N LEU A 820 -20.48 -17.52 -25.85
CA LEU A 820 -20.17 -18.81 -25.23
C LEU A 820 -20.55 -20.05 -26.07
N GLY A 821 -20.66 -19.88 -27.39
CA GLY A 821 -21.09 -20.91 -28.32
C GLY A 821 -22.60 -21.10 -28.41
N PHE A 822 -23.41 -20.24 -27.77
CA PHE A 822 -24.85 -20.17 -28.02
C PHE A 822 -25.13 -19.48 -29.34
N ASN A 823 -26.13 -19.98 -30.07
CA ASN A 823 -26.70 -19.29 -31.23
C ASN A 823 -27.64 -18.16 -30.77
N ILE A 824 -28.20 -17.40 -31.73
CA ILE A 824 -29.13 -16.30 -31.46
C ILE A 824 -30.41 -16.71 -30.70
N ARG A 825 -30.78 -18.00 -30.75
CA ARG A 825 -31.91 -18.57 -30.00
C ARG A 825 -31.53 -18.98 -28.57
N GLY A 826 -30.28 -18.76 -28.15
CA GLY A 826 -29.79 -19.17 -26.85
C GLY A 826 -29.54 -20.68 -26.75
N GLU A 827 -29.29 -21.36 -27.87
CA GLU A 827 -29.11 -22.82 -27.91
C GLU A 827 -27.67 -23.20 -28.27
N LYS A 828 -27.13 -24.22 -27.61
CA LYS A 828 -25.82 -24.81 -27.89
C LYS A 828 -25.92 -26.33 -27.85
N LYS A 829 -25.41 -27.02 -28.88
CA LYS A 829 -25.34 -28.48 -28.91
C LYS A 829 -24.18 -28.98 -28.06
N ILE A 830 -24.44 -29.99 -27.24
CA ILE A 830 -23.48 -30.71 -26.42
C ILE A 830 -23.43 -32.16 -26.93
N ASP A 831 -22.29 -32.56 -27.47
CA ASP A 831 -22.06 -33.89 -28.02
C ASP A 831 -21.81 -34.90 -26.88
N PHE A 832 -22.64 -35.94 -26.80
CA PHE A 832 -22.51 -37.04 -25.82
C PHE A 832 -22.19 -38.38 -26.52
N GLY A 833 -21.68 -38.33 -27.75
CA GLY A 833 -21.40 -39.49 -28.59
C GLY A 833 -22.64 -39.94 -29.36
N ASN A 834 -23.35 -40.95 -28.87
CA ASN A 834 -24.51 -41.53 -29.56
C ASN A 834 -25.81 -40.72 -29.39
N ARG A 835 -25.82 -39.70 -28.54
CA ARG A 835 -26.94 -38.80 -28.30
C ARG A 835 -26.43 -37.36 -28.21
N CYS A 836 -27.21 -36.39 -28.67
CA CYS A 836 -26.92 -34.98 -28.45
C CYS A 836 -27.90 -34.36 -27.44
N PHE A 837 -27.40 -33.42 -26.65
CA PHE A 837 -28.24 -32.58 -25.78
C PHE A 837 -28.15 -31.14 -26.23
N THR A 838 -29.26 -30.42 -26.17
CA THR A 838 -29.28 -28.98 -26.47
C THR A 838 -29.28 -28.21 -25.15
N ALA A 839 -28.20 -27.52 -24.85
CA ALA A 839 -28.14 -26.53 -23.78
C ALA A 839 -28.90 -25.27 -24.21
N ILE A 840 -29.88 -24.86 -23.41
CA ILE A 840 -30.79 -23.75 -23.68
C ILE A 840 -30.65 -22.74 -22.56
N LEU A 841 -30.37 -21.49 -22.93
CA LEU A 841 -30.38 -20.35 -22.03
C LEU A 841 -31.83 -19.95 -21.73
N THR A 842 -32.25 -20.08 -20.48
CA THR A 842 -33.60 -19.72 -20.03
C THR A 842 -33.72 -18.21 -19.76
N SER A 843 -34.96 -17.72 -19.68
CA SER A 843 -35.28 -16.34 -19.29
C SER A 843 -34.78 -15.95 -17.90
N GLU A 844 -34.60 -16.93 -17.00
CA GLU A 844 -33.91 -16.75 -15.71
C GLU A 844 -32.37 -16.68 -15.83
N SER A 845 -31.83 -16.60 -17.05
CA SER A 845 -30.39 -16.63 -17.35
C SER A 845 -29.66 -17.87 -16.81
N LYS A 846 -30.32 -19.04 -16.85
CA LYS A 846 -29.76 -20.34 -16.46
C LYS A 846 -29.64 -21.27 -17.66
N ILE A 847 -28.81 -22.30 -17.54
CA ILE A 847 -28.68 -23.34 -18.57
C ILE A 847 -29.51 -24.56 -18.17
N GLU A 848 -30.52 -24.85 -18.99
CA GLU A 848 -31.24 -26.13 -18.99
C GLU A 848 -30.82 -26.96 -20.19
N LEU A 849 -30.99 -28.28 -20.11
CA LEU A 849 -30.73 -29.20 -21.21
C LEU A 849 -32.06 -29.72 -21.75
N ALA A 850 -32.14 -29.90 -23.07
CA ALA A 850 -33.21 -30.64 -23.72
C ALA A 850 -32.64 -31.86 -24.44
N THR A 851 -33.35 -32.98 -24.35
CA THR A 851 -33.11 -34.14 -25.22
C THR A 851 -33.57 -33.85 -26.65
N GLU A 852 -33.20 -34.71 -27.61
CA GLU A 852 -33.72 -34.64 -28.98
C GLU A 852 -35.25 -34.75 -29.06
N GLU A 853 -35.87 -35.40 -28.07
CA GLU A 853 -37.33 -35.52 -27.90
C GLU A 853 -37.96 -34.28 -27.23
N GLY A 854 -37.17 -33.24 -26.92
CA GLY A 854 -37.64 -31.99 -26.32
C GLY A 854 -37.83 -32.02 -24.79
N LYS A 855 -37.46 -33.10 -24.11
CA LYS A 855 -37.62 -33.23 -22.65
C LYS A 855 -36.57 -32.39 -21.91
N ARG A 856 -37.02 -31.46 -21.06
CA ARG A 856 -36.16 -30.58 -20.22
C ARG A 856 -35.52 -31.33 -19.05
N MET A 857 -34.25 -31.03 -18.76
CA MET A 857 -33.49 -31.59 -17.64
C MET A 857 -32.39 -30.64 -17.13
N LYS A 858 -32.03 -30.76 -15.85
CA LYS A 858 -31.08 -29.83 -15.18
C LYS A 858 -29.61 -30.28 -15.25
N SER A 859 -29.37 -31.56 -15.53
CA SER A 859 -28.05 -32.17 -15.58
C SER A 859 -27.99 -33.24 -16.67
N LEU A 860 -26.80 -33.49 -17.22
CA LEU A 860 -26.58 -34.61 -18.11
C LEU A 860 -26.88 -35.94 -17.38
N PRO A 861 -27.47 -36.94 -18.05
CA PRO A 861 -27.67 -38.26 -17.48
C PRO A 861 -26.33 -38.97 -17.25
N LYS A 862 -26.33 -40.00 -16.40
CA LYS A 862 -25.17 -40.90 -16.31
C LYS A 862 -24.98 -41.63 -17.65
N PRO A 863 -23.73 -41.82 -18.12
CA PRO A 863 -23.47 -42.63 -19.30
C PRO A 863 -24.01 -44.05 -19.11
N ASN A 864 -24.68 -44.60 -20.12
CA ASN A 864 -25.11 -46.00 -20.14
C ASN A 864 -24.14 -46.85 -20.99
N ALA A 865 -24.37 -48.17 -21.04
CA ALA A 865 -23.49 -49.11 -21.77
C ALA A 865 -23.40 -48.88 -23.29
N LYS A 866 -24.25 -48.02 -23.87
CA LYS A 866 -24.22 -47.63 -25.28
C LYS A 866 -23.64 -46.23 -25.50
N ASP A 867 -23.28 -45.48 -24.46
CA ASP A 867 -22.71 -44.15 -24.61
C ASP A 867 -21.17 -44.22 -24.62
N ASP A 868 -20.52 -43.26 -25.30
CA ASP A 868 -19.06 -43.12 -25.30
C ASP A 868 -18.62 -42.45 -23.99
N VAL A 869 -17.79 -43.16 -23.21
CA VAL A 869 -17.37 -42.72 -21.88
C VAL A 869 -16.47 -41.49 -21.93
N GLU A 870 -15.60 -41.38 -22.94
CA GLU A 870 -14.68 -40.24 -23.08
C GLU A 870 -15.46 -38.98 -23.48
N LYS A 871 -16.31 -39.07 -24.51
CA LYS A 871 -17.17 -37.95 -24.93
C LYS A 871 -18.14 -37.51 -23.84
N ALA A 872 -18.67 -38.44 -23.04
CA ALA A 872 -19.56 -38.09 -21.95
C ALA A 872 -18.86 -37.30 -20.82
N GLU A 873 -17.60 -37.64 -20.50
CA GLU A 873 -16.81 -36.87 -19.53
C GLU A 873 -16.36 -35.52 -20.11
N GLU A 874 -16.05 -35.44 -21.40
CA GLU A 874 -15.81 -34.16 -22.10
C GLU A 874 -17.05 -33.25 -22.09
N ALA A 875 -18.22 -33.77 -22.43
CA ALA A 875 -19.49 -33.06 -22.39
C ALA A 875 -19.81 -32.52 -20.99
N LYS A 876 -19.53 -33.30 -19.96
CA LYS A 876 -19.71 -32.90 -18.56
C LYS A 876 -18.74 -31.80 -18.15
N LYS A 877 -17.48 -31.88 -18.58
CA LYS A 877 -16.48 -30.81 -18.39
C LYS A 877 -16.89 -29.54 -19.12
N GLU A 878 -17.32 -29.66 -20.39
CA GLU A 878 -17.78 -28.54 -21.21
C GLU A 878 -18.99 -27.85 -20.56
N LEU A 879 -20.03 -28.60 -20.17
CA LEU A 879 -21.21 -28.03 -19.52
C LEU A 879 -20.88 -27.34 -18.19
N THR A 880 -19.93 -27.91 -17.43
CA THR A 880 -19.49 -27.31 -16.15
C THR A 880 -18.72 -26.01 -16.39
N SER A 881 -17.83 -25.97 -17.38
CA SER A 881 -17.13 -24.73 -17.78
C SER A 881 -18.12 -23.70 -18.28
N LEU A 882 -19.04 -24.10 -19.17
CA LEU A 882 -20.05 -23.24 -19.77
C LEU A 882 -20.93 -22.56 -18.70
N LYS A 883 -21.41 -23.31 -17.69
CA LYS A 883 -22.18 -22.75 -16.56
C LYS A 883 -21.37 -21.74 -15.75
N LYS A 884 -20.07 -22.01 -15.53
CA LYS A 884 -19.16 -21.11 -14.81
C LYS A 884 -18.89 -19.83 -15.60
N ASP A 885 -18.60 -19.97 -16.89
CA ASP A 885 -18.29 -18.87 -17.79
C ASP A 885 -19.51 -17.98 -18.02
N LEU A 886 -20.72 -18.57 -18.13
CA LEU A 886 -21.98 -17.82 -18.18
C LEU A 886 -22.17 -16.98 -16.92
N ARG A 887 -22.05 -17.58 -15.72
CA ARG A 887 -22.21 -16.86 -14.45
C ARG A 887 -21.21 -15.70 -14.32
N SER A 888 -19.95 -15.93 -14.73
CA SER A 888 -18.92 -14.89 -14.74
C SER A 888 -19.26 -13.77 -15.72
N THR A 889 -19.73 -14.10 -16.92
CA THR A 889 -20.07 -13.13 -17.97
C THR A 889 -21.28 -12.30 -17.57
N LEU A 890 -22.35 -12.93 -17.08
CA LEU A 890 -23.54 -12.24 -16.57
C LEU A 890 -23.20 -11.27 -15.42
N SER A 891 -22.36 -11.71 -14.46
CA SER A 891 -21.96 -10.84 -13.34
C SER A 891 -21.18 -9.62 -13.81
N MET A 892 -20.31 -9.77 -14.81
CA MET A 892 -19.53 -8.68 -15.39
C MET A 892 -20.41 -7.71 -16.18
N GLN A 893 -21.31 -8.24 -17.03
CA GLN A 893 -22.20 -7.42 -17.85
C GLN A 893 -23.25 -6.69 -17.01
N LYS A 894 -23.75 -7.31 -15.93
CA LYS A 894 -24.58 -6.63 -14.93
C LYS A 894 -23.90 -5.36 -14.41
N GLN A 895 -22.65 -5.47 -13.96
CA GLN A 895 -21.90 -4.34 -13.41
C GLN A 895 -21.63 -3.25 -14.46
N ARG A 896 -21.31 -3.64 -15.71
CA ARG A 896 -21.09 -2.69 -16.81
C ARG A 896 -22.36 -1.94 -17.20
N LEU A 897 -23.51 -2.62 -17.25
CA LEU A 897 -24.80 -2.00 -17.57
C LEU A 897 -25.31 -1.10 -16.44
N GLU A 898 -25.08 -1.48 -15.18
CA GLU A 898 -25.38 -0.64 -14.03
C GLU A 898 -24.54 0.66 -14.06
N ALA A 899 -23.25 0.57 -14.38
CA ALA A 899 -22.40 1.74 -14.59
C ALA A 899 -22.85 2.58 -15.80
N ALA A 900 -23.29 1.94 -16.90
CA ALA A 900 -23.79 2.63 -18.09
C ALA A 900 -25.07 3.42 -17.80
N LEU A 901 -25.95 2.92 -16.92
CA LEU A 901 -27.11 3.66 -16.42
C LEU A 901 -26.67 4.92 -15.67
N SER A 902 -25.75 4.77 -14.71
CA SER A 902 -25.22 5.87 -13.89
C SER A 902 -24.59 6.97 -14.74
N LEU A 903 -23.77 6.57 -15.72
CA LEU A 903 -23.03 7.48 -16.61
C LEU A 903 -23.87 8.02 -17.77
N LYS A 904 -25.18 7.71 -17.87
CA LYS A 904 -26.04 8.19 -18.97
C LYS A 904 -25.43 7.85 -20.34
N ARG A 905 -25.07 6.57 -20.53
CA ARG A 905 -24.49 6.07 -21.79
C ARG A 905 -25.57 5.83 -22.83
N TYR A 906 -25.19 6.06 -24.09
CA TYR A 906 -26.05 5.94 -25.25
C TYR A 906 -25.43 5.04 -26.32
N TRP A 907 -26.30 4.47 -27.16
CA TRP A 907 -25.94 3.69 -28.34
C TRP A 907 -26.78 4.14 -29.52
N SER A 908 -26.23 4.13 -30.73
CA SER A 908 -27.07 4.17 -31.93
C SER A 908 -27.89 2.88 -32.01
N TYR A 909 -29.08 2.93 -32.62
CA TYR A 909 -29.88 1.73 -32.87
C TYR A 909 -29.09 0.63 -33.60
N ASP A 910 -28.31 1.03 -34.60
CA ASP A 910 -27.51 0.13 -35.44
C ASP A 910 -26.39 -0.59 -34.67
N THR A 911 -25.91 0.00 -33.56
CA THR A 911 -24.96 -0.65 -32.64
C THR A 911 -25.68 -1.43 -31.54
N TRP A 912 -26.77 -0.85 -31.01
CA TRP A 912 -27.53 -1.42 -29.91
C TRP A 912 -28.14 -2.78 -30.30
N LYS A 913 -28.73 -2.90 -31.49
CA LYS A 913 -29.40 -4.13 -31.92
C LYS A 913 -28.43 -5.33 -32.03
N PRO A 914 -27.27 -5.25 -32.72
CA PRO A 914 -26.31 -6.35 -32.73
C PRO A 914 -25.76 -6.70 -31.34
N VAL A 915 -25.48 -5.70 -30.51
CA VAL A 915 -24.92 -5.92 -29.17
C VAL A 915 -25.94 -6.60 -28.25
N PHE A 916 -27.18 -6.11 -28.22
CA PHE A 916 -28.17 -6.50 -27.23
C PHE A 916 -29.16 -7.54 -27.74
N MET A 917 -29.61 -7.49 -28.99
CA MET A 917 -30.66 -8.39 -29.49
C MET A 917 -30.08 -9.62 -30.20
N GLU A 918 -28.92 -9.49 -30.85
CA GLU A 918 -28.31 -10.61 -31.59
C GLU A 918 -27.33 -11.44 -30.75
N ASN A 919 -26.86 -10.90 -29.62
CA ASN A 919 -26.08 -11.66 -28.65
C ASN A 919 -27.01 -12.33 -27.61
N PRO A 920 -27.05 -13.67 -27.52
CA PRO A 920 -27.99 -14.37 -26.65
C PRO A 920 -27.82 -14.06 -25.15
N ILE A 921 -26.62 -13.69 -24.72
CA ILE A 921 -26.35 -13.33 -23.32
C ILE A 921 -26.84 -11.90 -23.05
N MET A 922 -26.54 -10.96 -23.94
CA MET A 922 -26.97 -9.57 -23.78
C MET A 922 -28.48 -9.41 -23.96
N LYS A 923 -29.12 -10.28 -24.75
CA LYS A 923 -30.59 -10.29 -24.95
C LYS A 923 -31.35 -10.48 -23.64
N GLN A 924 -30.80 -11.25 -22.70
CA GLN A 924 -31.39 -11.42 -21.37
C GLN A 924 -31.46 -10.09 -20.60
N PHE A 925 -30.46 -9.22 -20.76
CA PHE A 925 -30.47 -7.88 -20.17
C PHE A 925 -31.40 -6.93 -20.95
N ALA A 926 -31.42 -7.04 -22.27
CA ALA A 926 -32.29 -6.21 -23.12
C ALA A 926 -33.77 -6.36 -22.78
N ILE A 927 -34.23 -7.59 -22.51
CA ILE A 927 -35.62 -7.93 -22.17
C ILE A 927 -35.97 -7.57 -20.71
N SER A 928 -35.00 -7.63 -19.80
CA SER A 928 -35.23 -7.39 -18.37
C SER A 928 -35.09 -5.93 -17.92
N LEU A 929 -34.63 -5.06 -18.82
CA LEU A 929 -34.41 -3.63 -18.57
C LEU A 929 -35.35 -2.77 -19.41
N ILE A 930 -35.59 -1.55 -18.94
CA ILE A 930 -36.37 -0.53 -19.63
C ILE A 930 -35.43 0.43 -20.36
N TRP A 931 -35.77 0.74 -21.61
CA TRP A 931 -34.94 1.54 -22.50
C TRP A 931 -35.65 2.81 -22.92
N GLY A 932 -34.86 3.81 -23.28
CA GLY A 932 -35.33 5.11 -23.72
C GLY A 932 -34.80 5.44 -25.11
N GLU A 933 -35.63 6.11 -25.89
CA GLU A 933 -35.20 6.80 -27.10
C GLU A 933 -34.80 8.24 -26.76
N TYR A 934 -33.68 8.67 -27.28
CA TYR A 934 -33.10 9.96 -26.98
C TYR A 934 -32.85 10.79 -28.23
N THR A 935 -33.03 12.10 -28.09
CA THR A 935 -32.58 13.10 -29.07
C THR A 935 -31.95 14.25 -28.31
N GLU A 936 -30.72 14.61 -28.69
CA GLU A 936 -29.94 15.65 -28.00
C GLU A 936 -29.88 15.45 -26.46
N GLY A 937 -29.80 14.18 -26.02
CA GLY A 937 -29.73 13.82 -24.60
C GLY A 937 -31.04 14.00 -23.80
N LYS A 938 -32.17 14.28 -24.46
CA LYS A 938 -33.51 14.33 -23.88
C LYS A 938 -34.29 13.06 -24.21
N LEU A 939 -35.00 12.55 -23.22
CA LEU A 939 -35.87 11.39 -23.35
C LEU A 939 -37.09 11.74 -24.22
N LEU A 940 -37.33 10.95 -25.27
CA LEU A 940 -38.49 11.07 -26.15
C LEU A 940 -39.58 10.06 -25.82
N LYS A 941 -39.21 8.78 -25.76
CA LYS A 941 -40.12 7.66 -25.54
C LYS A 941 -39.42 6.58 -24.73
N THR A 942 -40.20 5.77 -24.03
CA THR A 942 -39.71 4.62 -23.27
C THR A 942 -40.29 3.33 -23.83
N PHE A 943 -39.50 2.25 -23.79
CA PHE A 943 -39.91 0.95 -24.31
C PHE A 943 -39.24 -0.20 -23.53
N ARG A 944 -39.80 -1.41 -23.67
CA ARG A 944 -39.14 -2.67 -23.29
C ARG A 944 -39.05 -3.60 -24.50
N CYS A 945 -38.11 -4.54 -24.43
CA CYS A 945 -37.98 -5.61 -25.41
C CYS A 945 -38.72 -6.86 -24.93
N ALA A 946 -39.26 -7.65 -25.86
CA ALA A 946 -39.82 -8.97 -25.59
C ALA A 946 -38.99 -10.09 -26.22
N GLU A 947 -39.26 -11.34 -25.83
CA GLU A 947 -38.53 -12.52 -26.29
C GLU A 947 -38.66 -12.77 -27.80
N ASP A 948 -39.80 -12.34 -28.38
CA ASP A 948 -40.18 -12.45 -29.79
C ASP A 948 -39.64 -11.29 -30.66
N ASP A 949 -38.67 -10.52 -30.15
CA ASP A 949 -38.06 -9.36 -30.81
C ASP A 949 -39.04 -8.20 -31.06
N MET A 950 -40.21 -8.20 -30.39
CA MET A 950 -41.15 -7.09 -30.37
C MET A 950 -40.79 -6.06 -29.28
N PHE A 951 -41.18 -4.81 -29.50
CA PHE A 951 -40.95 -3.70 -28.57
C PHE A 951 -42.29 -3.15 -28.10
N TYR A 952 -42.41 -2.89 -26.80
CA TYR A 952 -43.65 -2.42 -26.19
C TYR A 952 -43.45 -1.11 -25.44
N SER A 953 -44.39 -0.19 -25.58
CA SER A 953 -44.47 1.05 -24.81
C SER A 953 -44.95 0.78 -23.37
N MET A 954 -44.98 1.84 -22.53
CA MET A 954 -45.52 1.81 -21.16
C MET A 954 -46.95 1.27 -21.06
N ILE A 955 -47.77 1.49 -22.09
CA ILE A 955 -49.16 1.05 -22.14
C ILE A 955 -49.36 -0.27 -22.89
N GLY A 956 -48.25 -0.94 -23.28
CA GLY A 956 -48.28 -2.25 -23.94
C GLY A 956 -48.58 -2.22 -25.44
N GLU A 957 -48.53 -1.06 -26.08
CA GLU A 957 -48.67 -0.94 -27.54
C GLU A 957 -47.33 -1.20 -28.24
N ASN A 958 -47.38 -1.65 -29.50
CA ASN A 958 -46.18 -1.85 -30.32
C ASN A 958 -45.40 -0.53 -30.48
N HIS A 959 -44.09 -0.60 -30.25
CA HIS A 959 -43.17 0.52 -30.35
C HIS A 959 -42.28 0.39 -31.59
N GLU A 960 -42.26 1.42 -32.43
CA GLU A 960 -41.47 1.45 -33.68
C GLU A 960 -40.37 2.52 -33.60
N PHE A 961 -39.19 2.18 -34.13
CA PHE A 961 -38.02 3.05 -34.14
C PHE A 961 -37.95 3.93 -35.39
N SER A 962 -37.53 5.18 -35.22
CA SER A 962 -37.19 6.08 -36.33
C SER A 962 -35.74 5.89 -36.81
N SER A 963 -35.43 6.31 -38.04
CA SER A 963 -34.05 6.24 -38.56
C SER A 963 -33.11 7.14 -37.76
N GLY A 964 -31.95 6.63 -37.34
CA GLY A 964 -30.98 7.40 -36.55
C GLY A 964 -31.31 7.49 -35.05
N THR A 965 -32.20 6.62 -34.55
CA THR A 965 -32.57 6.61 -33.14
C THR A 965 -31.38 6.30 -32.24
N VAL A 966 -31.27 7.07 -31.14
CA VAL A 966 -30.31 6.85 -30.06
C VAL A 966 -31.03 6.20 -28.89
N ILE A 967 -30.48 5.11 -28.37
CA ILE A 967 -31.03 4.31 -27.28
C ILE A 967 -30.17 4.50 -26.02
N GLY A 968 -30.81 4.55 -24.85
CA GLY A 968 -30.15 4.57 -23.55
C GLY A 968 -30.94 3.82 -22.48
N LEU A 969 -30.30 3.51 -21.36
CA LEU A 969 -30.99 2.95 -20.20
C LEU A 969 -31.74 4.04 -19.44
N ILE A 970 -33.01 3.77 -19.13
CA ILE A 970 -33.86 4.73 -18.40
C ILE A 970 -33.43 4.83 -16.94
N HIS A 971 -33.23 6.08 -16.50
CA HIS A 971 -33.01 6.41 -15.10
C HIS A 971 -34.31 6.92 -14.45
N PRO A 972 -34.63 6.55 -13.19
CA PRO A 972 -35.87 6.99 -12.54
C PRO A 972 -36.09 8.50 -12.44
N LEU A 973 -35.01 9.30 -12.37
CA LEU A 973 -35.07 10.78 -12.45
C LEU A 973 -35.74 11.31 -13.72
N GLU A 974 -35.80 10.52 -14.79
CA GLU A 974 -36.38 10.92 -16.07
C GLU A 974 -37.87 10.59 -16.16
N LEU A 975 -38.42 9.85 -15.20
CA LEU A 975 -39.81 9.41 -15.17
C LEU A 975 -40.60 10.21 -14.15
N SER A 976 -41.84 10.54 -14.48
CA SER A 976 -42.82 10.96 -13.49
C SER A 976 -43.20 9.79 -12.58
N GLY A 977 -43.78 10.10 -11.40
CA GLY A 977 -44.26 9.07 -10.48
C GLY A 977 -45.27 8.11 -11.12
N ALA A 978 -46.15 8.61 -11.99
CA ALA A 978 -47.13 7.79 -12.69
C ALA A 978 -46.49 6.84 -13.72
N GLU A 979 -45.54 7.33 -14.51
CA GLU A 979 -44.80 6.51 -15.50
C GLU A 979 -43.96 5.42 -14.81
N LYS A 980 -43.36 5.75 -13.66
CA LYS A 980 -42.62 4.78 -12.85
C LYS A 980 -43.50 3.64 -12.34
N GLU A 981 -44.71 3.93 -11.88
CA GLU A 981 -45.65 2.90 -11.42
C GLU A 981 -46.19 2.04 -12.58
N LEU A 982 -46.45 2.63 -13.76
CA LEU A 982 -46.84 1.86 -14.95
C LEU A 982 -45.76 0.84 -15.38
N TRP A 983 -44.49 1.26 -15.40
CA TRP A 983 -43.39 0.34 -15.71
C TRP A 983 -43.26 -0.77 -14.66
N LYS A 984 -43.43 -0.47 -13.37
CA LYS A 984 -43.43 -1.49 -12.30
C LYS A 984 -44.54 -2.51 -12.48
N GLU A 985 -45.75 -2.03 -12.78
CA GLU A 985 -46.91 -2.90 -13.03
C GLU A 985 -46.63 -3.81 -14.23
N GLN A 986 -46.12 -3.27 -15.33
CA GLN A 986 -45.83 -4.05 -16.53
C GLN A 986 -44.73 -5.12 -16.31
N LEU A 987 -43.67 -4.78 -15.58
CA LEU A 987 -42.61 -5.73 -15.20
C LEU A 987 -43.16 -6.86 -14.32
N THR A 988 -44.01 -6.50 -13.34
CA THR A 988 -44.65 -7.45 -12.42
C THR A 988 -45.61 -8.40 -13.17
N ASN A 989 -46.48 -7.84 -14.02
CA ASN A 989 -47.42 -8.61 -14.83
C ASN A 989 -46.73 -9.56 -15.82
N SER A 990 -45.53 -9.19 -16.28
CA SER A 990 -44.72 -10.02 -17.18
C SER A 990 -43.80 -11.00 -16.45
N GLY A 991 -43.78 -11.00 -15.11
CA GLY A 991 -42.90 -11.86 -14.30
C GLY A 991 -41.41 -11.54 -14.46
N ILE A 992 -41.06 -10.32 -14.87
CA ILE A 992 -39.70 -9.90 -15.17
C ILE A 992 -39.03 -9.35 -13.91
N VAL A 993 -37.86 -9.92 -13.56
CA VAL A 993 -37.01 -9.42 -12.48
C VAL A 993 -35.84 -8.66 -13.09
N GLN A 994 -35.66 -7.40 -12.71
CA GLN A 994 -34.56 -6.58 -13.22
C GLN A 994 -33.21 -7.07 -12.67
N PRO A 995 -32.14 -7.06 -13.50
CA PRO A 995 -30.83 -7.58 -13.11
C PRO A 995 -30.16 -6.73 -12.02
N PHE A 996 -30.51 -5.45 -11.93
CA PHE A 996 -30.15 -4.50 -10.87
C PHE A 996 -31.33 -3.55 -10.66
N LEU A 997 -31.30 -2.75 -9.58
CA LEU A 997 -32.34 -1.76 -9.31
C LEU A 997 -32.26 -0.65 -10.39
N GLN A 998 -33.13 -0.73 -11.39
CA GLN A 998 -33.30 0.30 -12.40
C GLN A 998 -34.50 1.17 -12.05
N ILE A 999 -35.73 0.68 -12.18
CA ILE A 999 -36.93 1.50 -11.96
C ILE A 999 -37.11 1.84 -10.47
N GLU A 1000 -36.77 0.89 -9.59
CA GLU A 1000 -36.84 1.05 -8.14
C GLU A 1000 -35.59 1.69 -7.52
N ARG A 1001 -34.62 2.10 -8.34
CA ARG A 1001 -33.41 2.77 -7.86
C ARG A 1001 -33.78 4.00 -7.01
N PRO A 1002 -33.23 4.14 -5.80
CA PRO A 1002 -33.34 5.35 -5.00
C PRO A 1002 -32.84 6.57 -5.77
N VAL A 1003 -33.52 7.69 -5.59
CA VAL A 1003 -33.18 8.96 -6.22
C VAL A 1003 -32.91 9.98 -5.13
N PHE A 1004 -31.75 10.61 -5.18
CA PHE A 1004 -31.39 11.68 -4.26
C PHE A 1004 -31.46 13.03 -4.95
N VAL A 1005 -32.09 13.99 -4.27
CA VAL A 1005 -32.20 15.39 -4.70
C VAL A 1005 -31.49 16.26 -3.68
N VAL A 1006 -30.83 17.32 -4.13
CA VAL A 1006 -30.10 18.25 -3.26
C VAL A 1006 -31.06 18.84 -2.21
N GLU A 1007 -30.68 18.75 -0.93
CA GLU A 1007 -31.44 19.26 0.20
C GLU A 1007 -30.86 20.60 0.70
N GLU A 1008 -31.57 21.30 1.60
CA GLU A 1008 -31.14 22.63 2.09
C GLU A 1008 -29.80 22.59 2.85
N ASN A 1009 -29.51 21.46 3.52
CA ASN A 1009 -28.27 21.21 4.27
C ASN A 1009 -27.06 20.84 3.39
N ASP A 1010 -27.25 20.56 2.10
CA ASP A 1010 -26.16 20.26 1.16
C ASP A 1010 -25.55 21.57 0.59
N GLU A 1011 -25.09 22.48 1.46
CA GLU A 1011 -24.58 23.79 1.03
C GLU A 1011 -23.18 23.71 0.40
N VAL A 1012 -22.23 23.04 1.07
CA VAL A 1012 -20.83 22.91 0.64
C VAL A 1012 -20.49 21.47 0.24
N ALA A 1013 -20.98 20.51 1.02
CA ALA A 1013 -20.77 19.08 0.86
C ALA A 1013 -22.04 18.32 1.26
N ALA A 1014 -22.16 17.06 0.89
CA ALA A 1014 -23.25 16.19 1.33
C ALA A 1014 -22.81 15.33 2.53
N GLU A 1015 -23.45 15.52 3.68
CA GLU A 1015 -23.09 14.87 4.96
C GLU A 1015 -24.03 13.71 5.34
N ARG A 1016 -24.92 13.28 4.43
CA ARG A 1016 -26.03 12.35 4.72
C ARG A 1016 -25.62 10.99 5.30
N PHE A 1017 -24.38 10.58 5.04
CA PHE A 1017 -23.81 9.31 5.48
C PHE A 1017 -22.70 9.49 6.52
N GLY A 1018 -22.50 10.72 7.00
CA GLY A 1018 -21.50 11.03 8.01
C GLY A 1018 -21.78 10.29 9.31
N GLY A 1019 -20.74 9.72 9.91
CA GLY A 1019 -20.83 8.97 11.15
C GLY A 1019 -21.03 7.47 10.98
N ILE A 1020 -21.33 6.98 9.78
CA ILE A 1020 -21.53 5.54 9.58
C ILE A 1020 -20.20 4.79 9.73
N LEU A 1021 -20.19 3.76 10.60
CA LEU A 1021 -19.05 2.89 10.85
C LEU A 1021 -19.10 1.64 9.95
N LEU A 1022 -17.97 1.30 9.34
CA LEU A 1022 -17.83 0.16 8.43
C LEU A 1022 -16.48 -0.52 8.65
N ASN A 1023 -16.39 -1.81 8.33
CA ASN A 1023 -15.08 -2.45 8.22
C ASN A 1023 -14.32 -1.88 7.00
N GLY A 1024 -13.07 -1.43 7.18
CA GLY A 1024 -12.31 -0.73 6.11
C GLY A 1024 -12.11 -1.56 4.84
N ARG A 1025 -11.90 -2.88 4.96
CA ARG A 1025 -11.79 -3.80 3.82
C ARG A 1025 -13.10 -3.90 3.04
N SER A 1026 -14.23 -3.84 3.73
CA SER A 1026 -15.55 -3.84 3.10
C SER A 1026 -15.82 -2.54 2.36
N LEU A 1027 -15.48 -1.38 2.96
CA LEU A 1027 -15.56 -0.07 2.30
C LEU A 1027 -14.71 -0.05 1.02
N PHE A 1028 -13.41 -0.40 1.13
CA PHE A 1028 -12.49 -0.45 0.00
C PHE A 1028 -12.99 -1.37 -1.12
N GLY A 1029 -13.41 -2.59 -0.78
CA GLY A 1029 -13.88 -3.56 -1.74
C GLY A 1029 -15.14 -3.12 -2.49
N LYS A 1030 -16.12 -2.52 -1.79
CA LYS A 1030 -17.37 -2.05 -2.40
C LYS A 1030 -17.15 -0.78 -3.23
N MET A 1031 -16.44 0.22 -2.70
CA MET A 1031 -16.16 1.48 -3.42
C MET A 1031 -15.39 1.20 -4.73
N THR A 1032 -14.34 0.38 -4.66
CA THR A 1032 -13.57 -0.02 -5.85
C THR A 1032 -14.44 -0.72 -6.89
N LYS A 1033 -15.39 -1.56 -6.44
CA LYS A 1033 -16.33 -2.24 -7.33
C LYS A 1033 -17.31 -1.27 -8.01
N LEU A 1034 -17.66 -0.17 -7.36
CA LEU A 1034 -18.52 0.89 -7.91
C LEU A 1034 -17.75 1.91 -8.77
N GLY A 1035 -16.46 1.66 -9.04
CA GLY A 1035 -15.63 2.49 -9.90
C GLY A 1035 -14.99 3.68 -9.19
N TRP A 1036 -15.00 3.70 -7.86
CA TRP A 1036 -14.25 4.68 -7.08
C TRP A 1036 -12.78 4.25 -6.96
N THR A 1037 -11.90 5.24 -6.96
CA THR A 1037 -10.47 5.05 -6.77
C THR A 1037 -10.08 5.57 -5.40
N ARG A 1038 -9.15 4.89 -4.72
CA ARG A 1038 -8.57 5.41 -3.48
C ARG A 1038 -7.86 6.75 -3.75
N GLY A 1039 -7.98 7.69 -2.83
CA GLY A 1039 -7.25 8.95 -2.82
C GLY A 1039 -5.74 8.78 -2.58
N SER A 1040 -5.09 9.91 -2.34
CA SER A 1040 -3.64 9.95 -2.12
C SER A 1040 -3.23 9.13 -0.90
N VAL A 1041 -2.06 8.50 -1.01
CA VAL A 1041 -1.42 7.77 0.08
C VAL A 1041 -0.54 8.75 0.81
N GLN A 1042 -0.91 9.10 2.03
CA GLN A 1042 -0.20 10.06 2.86
C GLN A 1042 0.72 9.32 3.85
N ASP A 1043 1.13 10.03 4.89
CA ASP A 1043 2.02 9.50 5.92
C ASP A 1043 1.50 8.23 6.58
N GLY A 1044 2.43 7.39 7.02
CA GLY A 1044 2.11 6.07 7.57
C GLY A 1044 1.53 5.07 6.55
N GLY A 1045 1.46 5.43 5.27
CA GLY A 1045 0.86 4.58 4.23
C GLY A 1045 -0.66 4.50 4.33
N VAL A 1046 -1.29 5.54 4.88
CA VAL A 1046 -2.75 5.65 5.08
C VAL A 1046 -3.35 6.52 3.98
N TYR A 1047 -4.59 6.24 3.58
CA TYR A 1047 -5.37 7.11 2.70
C TYR A 1047 -6.74 7.41 3.34
N TYR A 1048 -7.24 8.63 3.13
CA TYR A 1048 -8.41 9.18 3.84
C TYR A 1048 -9.62 9.43 2.95
N THR A 1049 -9.45 9.27 1.64
CA THR A 1049 -10.50 9.59 0.68
C THR A 1049 -10.67 8.51 -0.38
N PHE A 1050 -11.86 8.42 -0.95
CA PHE A 1050 -12.13 7.80 -2.24
C PHE A 1050 -12.61 8.86 -3.19
N TYR A 1051 -12.21 8.81 -4.46
CA TYR A 1051 -12.69 9.73 -5.47
C TYR A 1051 -13.21 9.01 -6.71
N LYS A 1052 -14.10 9.68 -7.44
CA LYS A 1052 -14.63 9.23 -8.73
C LYS A 1052 -14.80 10.45 -9.62
N GLU A 1053 -14.23 10.39 -10.80
CA GLU A 1053 -14.27 11.47 -11.78
C GLU A 1053 -14.94 10.99 -13.07
N ASP A 1054 -15.82 11.82 -13.63
CA ASP A 1054 -16.34 11.70 -14.98
C ASP A 1054 -15.73 12.81 -15.84
N THR A 1055 -14.68 12.46 -16.59
CA THR A 1055 -13.95 13.40 -17.45
C THR A 1055 -14.79 13.93 -18.62
N ARG A 1056 -15.88 13.26 -19.00
CA ARG A 1056 -16.79 13.73 -20.06
C ARG A 1056 -17.68 14.87 -19.58
N THR A 1057 -18.10 14.83 -18.32
CA THR A 1057 -18.90 15.92 -17.71
C THR A 1057 -18.03 16.94 -16.99
N GLY A 1058 -16.76 16.63 -16.73
CA GLY A 1058 -15.85 17.47 -15.98
C GLY A 1058 -16.15 17.50 -14.48
N LEU A 1059 -16.89 16.51 -13.97
CA LEU A 1059 -17.33 16.43 -12.57
C LEU A 1059 -16.58 15.35 -11.80
N GLY A 1060 -16.07 15.70 -10.63
CA GLY A 1060 -15.47 14.81 -9.66
C GLY A 1060 -16.28 14.77 -8.37
N ALA A 1061 -16.26 13.64 -7.69
CA ALA A 1061 -16.76 13.48 -6.33
C ALA A 1061 -15.67 12.84 -5.46
N GLU A 1062 -15.59 13.25 -4.20
CA GLU A 1062 -14.69 12.71 -3.19
C GLU A 1062 -15.49 12.36 -1.93
N LEU A 1063 -15.33 11.13 -1.43
CA LEU A 1063 -15.82 10.68 -0.14
C LEU A 1063 -14.67 10.66 0.85
N SER A 1064 -14.77 11.44 1.93
CA SER A 1064 -13.82 11.41 3.04
C SER A 1064 -14.24 10.43 4.13
N PHE A 1065 -13.25 9.84 4.82
CA PHE A 1065 -13.45 8.90 5.92
C PHE A 1065 -12.23 8.91 6.87
N SER A 1066 -12.34 8.23 8.01
CA SER A 1066 -11.34 8.25 9.09
C SER A 1066 -9.94 7.70 8.76
N GLY A 1067 -9.74 7.17 7.55
CA GLY A 1067 -8.46 6.64 7.08
C GLY A 1067 -8.31 5.12 7.19
N ALA A 1068 -7.58 4.51 6.25
CA ALA A 1068 -7.21 3.10 6.29
C ALA A 1068 -5.76 2.87 5.78
N PRO A 1069 -4.94 2.07 6.48
CA PRO A 1069 -3.60 1.72 6.04
C PRO A 1069 -3.61 0.75 4.86
N ILE A 1070 -2.74 0.98 3.88
CA ILE A 1070 -2.64 0.14 2.68
C ILE A 1070 -2.17 -1.27 3.03
N GLY A 1071 -2.90 -2.26 2.54
CA GLY A 1071 -2.63 -3.68 2.78
C GLY A 1071 -3.10 -4.18 4.14
N TYR A 1072 -3.62 -3.28 4.98
CA TYR A 1072 -4.15 -3.58 6.32
C TYR A 1072 -5.55 -2.98 6.50
N GLU A 1073 -6.29 -2.78 5.40
CA GLU A 1073 -7.60 -2.11 5.41
C GLU A 1073 -8.65 -2.85 6.27
N GLY A 1074 -8.41 -4.12 6.60
CA GLY A 1074 -9.32 -4.95 7.41
C GLY A 1074 -9.06 -4.94 8.91
N GLU A 1075 -7.98 -4.31 9.38
CA GLU A 1075 -7.57 -4.33 10.80
C GLU A 1075 -8.38 -3.35 11.66
N GLU A 1076 -9.02 -2.34 11.04
CA GLU A 1076 -9.77 -1.30 11.74
C GLU A 1076 -11.14 -1.04 11.11
N ASP A 1077 -12.08 -0.64 11.97
CA ASP A 1077 -13.34 -0.05 11.54
C ASP A 1077 -13.13 1.43 11.24
N VAL A 1078 -13.76 1.90 10.17
CA VAL A 1078 -13.61 3.24 9.62
C VAL A 1078 -14.93 3.99 9.65
N CYS A 1079 -14.86 5.30 9.84
CA CYS A 1079 -16.02 6.19 9.88
C CYS A 1079 -16.09 7.02 8.60
N VAL A 1080 -17.24 6.97 7.90
CA VAL A 1080 -17.51 7.82 6.72
C VAL A 1080 -17.85 9.23 7.18
N PHE A 1081 -17.38 10.24 6.45
CA PHE A 1081 -17.64 11.65 6.74
C PHE A 1081 -18.56 12.27 5.68
N GLU A 1082 -18.00 12.98 4.70
CA GLU A 1082 -18.78 13.77 3.75
C GLU A 1082 -18.41 13.48 2.30
N ILE A 1083 -19.27 13.93 1.40
CA ILE A 1083 -19.06 13.88 -0.04
C ILE A 1083 -18.87 15.31 -0.56
N GLN A 1084 -17.71 15.60 -1.14
CA GLN A 1084 -17.44 16.84 -1.84
C GLN A 1084 -17.48 16.65 -3.36
N PHE A 1085 -17.87 17.70 -4.08
CA PHE A 1085 -17.88 17.71 -5.55
C PHE A 1085 -16.91 18.77 -6.07
N TYR A 1086 -16.26 18.49 -7.20
CA TYR A 1086 -15.19 19.33 -7.74
C TYR A 1086 -15.06 19.18 -9.26
N LYS A 1087 -14.23 20.01 -9.88
CA LYS A 1087 -13.89 19.91 -11.31
C LYS A 1087 -12.97 18.71 -11.55
N ALA A 1088 -13.38 17.75 -12.38
CA ALA A 1088 -12.58 16.57 -12.67
C ALA A 1088 -11.20 16.94 -13.26
N GLY A 1089 -10.15 16.23 -12.86
CA GLY A 1089 -8.79 16.40 -13.35
C GLY A 1089 -8.05 17.60 -12.76
N THR A 1090 -8.63 18.28 -11.76
CA THR A 1090 -7.96 19.42 -11.09
C THR A 1090 -7.30 19.07 -9.76
N VAL A 1091 -7.45 17.85 -9.26
CA VAL A 1091 -6.84 17.41 -7.98
C VAL A 1091 -5.79 16.35 -8.27
N ASN A 1092 -4.53 16.61 -7.89
CA ASN A 1092 -3.41 15.71 -8.04
C ASN A 1092 -3.55 14.53 -7.04
N ARG A 1093 -3.26 13.30 -7.50
CA ARG A 1093 -3.38 12.09 -6.68
C ARG A 1093 -2.10 11.26 -6.78
N GLY A 1094 -1.55 10.84 -5.64
CA GLY A 1094 -0.25 10.15 -5.62
C GLY A 1094 0.16 9.62 -4.24
N SER A 1095 1.37 9.08 -4.17
CA SER A 1095 2.02 8.80 -2.89
C SER A 1095 2.74 10.06 -2.41
N TYR A 1096 2.46 10.47 -1.18
CA TYR A 1096 2.89 11.74 -0.57
C TYR A 1096 2.37 12.97 -1.34
N GLU A 1097 1.14 12.87 -1.85
CA GLU A 1097 0.43 13.96 -2.52
C GLU A 1097 -0.68 14.47 -1.60
N TYR A 1098 -0.67 15.76 -1.28
CA TYR A 1098 -1.58 16.39 -0.31
C TYR A 1098 -2.50 17.42 -0.95
N ASP A 1099 -2.67 17.38 -2.27
CA ASP A 1099 -3.58 18.27 -3.00
C ASP A 1099 -5.04 17.95 -2.64
N GLU A 1100 -5.73 18.95 -2.10
CA GLU A 1100 -7.10 18.89 -1.59
C GLU A 1100 -8.06 19.73 -2.46
N ILE A 1101 -9.36 19.56 -2.24
CA ILE A 1101 -10.39 20.32 -2.95
C ILE A 1101 -10.53 21.72 -2.33
N ASP A 1102 -9.82 22.69 -2.89
CA ASP A 1102 -9.97 24.11 -2.57
C ASP A 1102 -11.30 24.72 -3.08
N ASP A 1103 -11.60 25.94 -2.65
CA ASP A 1103 -12.83 26.67 -3.00
C ASP A 1103 -12.95 26.97 -4.50
N GLU A 1104 -11.84 27.08 -5.25
CA GLU A 1104 -11.86 27.41 -6.69
C GLU A 1104 -12.21 26.19 -7.54
N ARG A 1105 -11.80 24.99 -7.09
CA ARG A 1105 -12.05 23.71 -7.75
C ARG A 1105 -13.37 23.10 -7.33
N ARG A 1106 -13.89 23.45 -6.14
CA ARG A 1106 -15.15 22.93 -5.60
C ARG A 1106 -16.35 23.32 -6.46
N ILE A 1107 -17.29 22.40 -6.56
CA ILE A 1107 -18.61 22.61 -7.15
C ILE A 1107 -19.62 22.34 -6.05
N VAL A 1108 -20.42 23.33 -5.66
CA VAL A 1108 -21.43 23.14 -4.62
C VAL A 1108 -22.53 22.19 -5.11
N PRO A 1109 -23.13 21.35 -4.24
CA PRO A 1109 -24.14 20.37 -4.64
C PRO A 1109 -25.26 20.90 -5.54
N LYS A 1110 -25.72 22.14 -5.30
CA LYS A 1110 -26.76 22.80 -6.12
C LYS A 1110 -26.38 23.05 -7.58
N GLN A 1111 -25.07 23.05 -7.90
CA GLN A 1111 -24.53 23.25 -9.24
C GLN A 1111 -24.16 21.93 -9.93
N VAL A 1112 -24.22 20.80 -9.22
CA VAL A 1112 -23.92 19.47 -9.74
C VAL A 1112 -25.10 18.96 -10.58
N ASP A 1113 -24.81 18.21 -11.65
CA ASP A 1113 -25.86 17.53 -12.42
C ASP A 1113 -26.69 16.61 -11.52
N LYS A 1114 -28.02 16.65 -11.66
CA LYS A 1114 -28.95 15.91 -10.78
C LYS A 1114 -28.72 14.40 -10.79
N ARG A 1115 -28.37 13.84 -11.95
CA ARG A 1115 -28.08 12.40 -12.04
C ARG A 1115 -26.75 12.10 -11.37
N PHE A 1116 -25.70 12.88 -11.66
CA PHE A 1116 -24.39 12.68 -11.03
C PHE A 1116 -24.49 12.74 -9.50
N PHE A 1117 -25.17 13.75 -8.96
CA PHE A 1117 -25.43 13.87 -7.52
C PHE A 1117 -26.17 12.64 -6.97
N SER A 1118 -27.27 12.25 -7.61
CA SER A 1118 -28.06 11.09 -7.17
C SER A 1118 -27.26 9.78 -7.19
N GLU A 1119 -26.45 9.56 -8.22
CA GLU A 1119 -25.69 8.32 -8.39
C GLU A 1119 -24.49 8.24 -7.43
N VAL A 1120 -23.83 9.36 -7.14
CA VAL A 1120 -22.78 9.43 -6.13
C VAL A 1120 -23.34 9.08 -4.75
N LEU A 1121 -24.49 9.64 -4.37
CA LEU A 1121 -25.13 9.32 -3.09
C LEU A 1121 -25.65 7.88 -3.05
N TYR A 1122 -26.13 7.35 -4.17
CA TYR A 1122 -26.55 5.95 -4.28
C TYR A 1122 -25.37 4.98 -4.10
N ASP A 1123 -24.21 5.27 -4.69
CA ASP A 1123 -22.98 4.48 -4.49
C ASP A 1123 -22.62 4.42 -2.99
N VAL A 1124 -22.65 5.57 -2.31
CA VAL A 1124 -22.34 5.65 -0.87
C VAL A 1124 -23.41 4.94 -0.04
N GLN A 1125 -24.70 5.03 -0.39
CA GLN A 1125 -25.76 4.25 0.27
C GLN A 1125 -25.50 2.74 0.19
N LEU A 1126 -25.23 2.20 -0.99
CA LEU A 1126 -24.96 0.76 -1.18
C LEU A 1126 -23.73 0.28 -0.39
N THR A 1127 -22.73 1.15 -0.24
CA THR A 1127 -21.55 0.81 0.58
C THR A 1127 -21.86 0.80 2.07
N THR A 1128 -22.68 1.74 2.54
CA THR A 1128 -23.02 1.97 3.95
C THR A 1128 -24.19 1.14 4.50
N GLU A 1129 -24.95 0.44 3.64
CA GLU A 1129 -26.04 -0.45 4.09
C GLU A 1129 -25.60 -1.55 5.07
N SER A 1130 -24.36 -2.05 4.94
CA SER A 1130 -23.79 -3.09 5.81
C SER A 1130 -22.97 -2.47 6.95
N ASN A 1131 -23.52 -1.49 7.65
CA ASN A 1131 -22.82 -0.77 8.72
C ASN A 1131 -22.70 -1.55 10.03
N LEU A 1132 -21.71 -1.14 10.81
CA LEU A 1132 -21.40 -1.65 12.15
C LEU A 1132 -21.97 -0.77 13.27
N GLY A 1133 -22.57 0.36 12.92
CA GLY A 1133 -23.12 1.35 13.84
C GLY A 1133 -22.94 2.78 13.32
N HIS A 1134 -23.23 3.73 14.19
CA HIS A 1134 -23.14 5.16 13.92
C HIS A 1134 -22.33 5.85 15.04
N ASN A 1135 -21.41 6.73 14.66
CA ASN A 1135 -20.61 7.55 15.55
C ASN A 1135 -21.26 8.94 15.67
N GLU A 1136 -21.92 9.24 16.79
CA GLU A 1136 -22.61 10.52 17.01
C GLU A 1136 -21.67 11.74 17.04
N SER A 1137 -20.38 11.55 17.33
CA SER A 1137 -19.37 12.61 17.37
C SER A 1137 -18.47 12.64 16.14
N TRP A 1138 -18.94 12.14 14.99
CA TRP A 1138 -18.11 12.03 13.79
C TRP A 1138 -17.58 13.37 13.28
N ARG A 1139 -18.30 14.48 13.52
CA ARG A 1139 -17.85 15.82 13.13
C ARG A 1139 -16.62 16.32 13.91
N SER A 1140 -16.34 15.78 15.09
CA SER A 1140 -15.15 16.17 15.87
C SER A 1140 -13.89 15.36 15.52
N GLY A 1141 -14.04 14.28 14.72
CA GLY A 1141 -12.93 13.47 14.21
C GLY A 1141 -12.61 13.71 12.74
N ARG A 1142 -13.23 14.74 12.14
CA ARG A 1142 -13.05 15.18 10.74
C ARG A 1142 -11.74 15.92 10.54
#